data_AF-A0A090VDQ3-F1
#
_entry.id   AF-A0A090VDQ3-F1
#
_cell.length_a   1.000
_cell.length_b   1.000
_cell.length_c   1.000
_cell.angle_alpha   90.00
_cell.angle_beta   90.00
_cell.angle_gamma   90.00
#
_symmetry.space_group_name_H-M   'P 1'
#
loop_
_entity.id
_entity.type
_entity.pdbx_description
1 polymer ?
#
loop_
_entity_poly.entity_id
_entity_poly.type
_entity_poly.pdbx_seq_one_letter_code
_entity_poly.pdbx_strand_id
1 'polypeptide(L)'
;MVTNVNVGQLLPKKWGIQIPFNYGQSEELITPKYDQFYEDLTLDSRLDAAETEVDKDKIKKQSEDYTKRQSINLIGVRKNRTGDAKPRFYDVENVTLNYSYNKVEHRDFEIENSVSKTVRVGANYAHNFNPVTIQPFKKNDSLFTGKYWKILKDFNLNLLPSSFTINTDLNRQFNRQKFRDADLSGGSNIEIEELFRRNYTFDFQYTVNYNLTESLQFNFTASNNNIVRNYFQDNIINGEQDPTLDVWDGFLDFGDPNRQMQNLGLTYQLPINKIPTFSFVNATYQYTGNFQWQKGSDLYGSLELDGETYDLGNTIQNANTHNINTSLDMNKLYKYIGLVKKPIRRVRTRTTGPPTSKSSAKDKKQPKVKSQSTTKLLNAGIDILTSVKRVQFNYSENNGTYLPGYTQTPGFLGTLKPTFGYTFGSQADIRSLAARNGWLTLYQDFNQQFTSTNTKQLDVSASLEPVKDLKIDIVGNRTYYKNFTENYRVDVNNDNQYVGLTPNTFGNFNISTLLIKTAFSKSDETVSDAFNDFRSNRLIIARRLATQNGADVNDLDDDGYPKGFGKNSQNVLLPAFLAAYTGTDANKVNTSAFRDVPIPNWDLKYSGFMKMAWFKKRFKRFSLTHGYRSTYTINQFQTNLDYNEVDFSQPYDDQPDDTKDQSGNYKNERLFSNINLTEMFSPLVRIDMEMKNSVKILAEIKKDRLLSLSFDNNLMTEIIGNEFILGLGYRIKDLRIRSNLAGPQKRIVSDLNMKADISIRDNKTIIRYLDLENNQVTSGQTIWGLKYSADYAFSKNLTGIFYFDYSFSEYAISTAFPLTTIRSGFTIRYNFGN
;
A
#
# COMPACT_ATOMS: atom_id res chain seq x y z
N MET A 1 -14.26 -35.17 -30.12
CA MET A 1 -13.95 -36.37 -29.30
C MET A 1 -13.04 -35.98 -28.15
N VAL A 2 -13.32 -36.44 -26.93
CA VAL A 2 -12.43 -36.27 -25.77
C VAL A 2 -12.27 -37.63 -25.08
N THR A 3 -11.04 -38.02 -24.80
CA THR A 3 -10.68 -39.28 -24.15
C THR A 3 -9.89 -38.97 -22.89
N ASN A 4 -10.42 -39.34 -21.73
CA ASN A 4 -9.77 -39.17 -20.43
C ASN A 4 -9.45 -40.54 -19.84
N VAL A 5 -8.17 -40.85 -19.66
CA VAL A 5 -7.71 -42.13 -19.10
C VAL A 5 -6.66 -41.85 -18.03
N ASN A 6 -6.80 -42.44 -16.85
CA ASN A 6 -5.69 -42.47 -15.89
C ASN A 6 -4.85 -43.71 -16.16
N VAL A 7 -3.81 -43.56 -16.98
CA VAL A 7 -2.90 -44.65 -17.39
C VAL A 7 -2.22 -45.29 -16.17
N GLY A 8 -2.08 -44.56 -15.06
CA GLY A 8 -1.54 -45.08 -13.81
C GLY A 8 -2.34 -46.25 -13.21
N GLN A 9 -3.63 -46.39 -13.54
CA GLN A 9 -4.45 -47.52 -13.09
C GLN A 9 -4.07 -48.86 -13.76
N LEU A 10 -3.37 -48.81 -14.90
CA LEU A 10 -2.86 -50.01 -15.60
C LEU A 10 -1.59 -50.57 -14.94
N LEU A 11 -0.95 -49.79 -14.05
CA LEU A 11 0.27 -50.17 -13.34
C LEU A 11 -0.08 -50.79 -11.96
N PRO A 12 0.83 -51.58 -11.35
CA PRO A 12 0.60 -52.15 -10.03
C PRO A 12 0.29 -51.07 -8.98
N LYS A 13 -0.80 -51.23 -8.21
CA LYS A 13 -1.23 -50.25 -7.19
C LYS A 13 -0.12 -49.88 -6.19
N LYS A 14 0.79 -50.82 -5.89
CA LYS A 14 1.93 -50.60 -4.99
C LYS A 14 2.91 -49.53 -5.50
N TRP A 15 2.98 -49.29 -6.81
CA TRP A 15 3.90 -48.31 -7.40
C TRP A 15 3.42 -46.86 -7.23
N GLY A 16 2.12 -46.64 -6.96
CA GLY A 16 1.57 -45.31 -6.65
C GLY A 16 1.64 -44.29 -7.79
N ILE A 17 1.87 -44.72 -9.03
CA ILE A 17 2.05 -43.84 -10.19
C ILE A 17 0.69 -43.28 -10.64
N GLN A 18 0.63 -41.97 -10.80
CA GLN A 18 -0.53 -41.24 -11.30
C GLN A 18 -0.17 -40.61 -12.65
N ILE A 19 -0.85 -41.02 -13.72
CA ILE A 19 -0.64 -40.51 -15.08
C ILE A 19 -2.02 -40.16 -15.66
N PRO A 20 -2.55 -38.95 -15.39
CA PRO A 20 -3.79 -38.48 -15.99
C PRO A 20 -3.52 -38.10 -17.44
N PHE A 21 -4.06 -38.85 -18.39
CA PHE A 21 -3.96 -38.61 -19.81
C PHE A 21 -5.29 -38.10 -20.36
N ASN A 22 -5.25 -36.95 -21.03
CA ASN A 22 -6.37 -36.38 -21.74
C ASN A 22 -5.97 -36.18 -23.21
N TYR A 23 -6.80 -36.69 -24.10
CA TYR A 23 -6.70 -36.50 -25.54
C TYR A 23 -7.98 -35.85 -26.06
N GLY A 24 -7.87 -34.83 -26.89
CA GLY A 24 -8.99 -34.15 -27.50
C GLY A 24 -8.74 -33.92 -28.98
N GLN A 25 -9.74 -34.17 -29.80
CA GLN A 25 -9.75 -33.78 -31.21
C GLN A 25 -11.13 -33.22 -31.56
N SER A 26 -11.16 -32.07 -32.21
CA SER A 26 -12.37 -31.41 -32.69
C SER A 26 -12.12 -30.92 -34.11
N GLU A 27 -13.12 -31.07 -34.97
CA GLU A 27 -13.09 -30.56 -36.34
C GLU A 27 -14.42 -29.83 -36.57
N GLU A 28 -14.34 -28.67 -37.19
CA GLU A 28 -15.46 -27.80 -37.56
C GLU A 28 -15.28 -27.45 -39.03
N LEU A 29 -16.33 -27.66 -39.82
CA LEU A 29 -16.38 -27.33 -41.24
C LEU A 29 -17.69 -26.59 -41.49
N ILE A 30 -17.59 -25.35 -41.95
CA ILE A 30 -18.73 -24.50 -42.27
C ILE A 30 -18.65 -24.18 -43.75
N THR A 31 -19.60 -24.71 -44.52
CA THR A 31 -19.78 -24.37 -45.94
C THR A 31 -20.88 -23.31 -46.06
N PRO A 32 -20.56 -22.09 -46.49
CA PRO A 32 -21.55 -21.02 -46.63
C PRO A 32 -22.46 -21.26 -47.83
N LYS A 33 -23.67 -20.68 -47.80
CA LYS A 33 -24.62 -20.74 -48.91
C LYS A 33 -24.16 -19.90 -50.12
N TYR A 34 -23.56 -18.76 -49.83
CA TYR A 34 -23.03 -17.83 -50.83
C TYR A 34 -21.51 -18.00 -50.91
N ASP A 35 -20.98 -17.79 -52.11
CA ASP A 35 -19.55 -17.76 -52.37
C ASP A 35 -18.91 -16.59 -51.63
N GLN A 36 -17.80 -16.83 -50.92
CA GLN A 36 -17.17 -15.80 -50.07
C GLN A 36 -16.40 -14.74 -50.87
N PHE A 37 -16.14 -14.97 -52.17
CA PHE A 37 -15.46 -13.99 -53.01
C PHE A 37 -16.44 -12.98 -53.63
N TYR A 38 -17.55 -13.46 -54.18
CA TYR A 38 -18.54 -12.61 -54.85
C TYR A 38 -19.70 -12.18 -53.94
N GLU A 39 -19.98 -12.94 -52.87
CA GLU A 39 -21.05 -12.73 -51.87
C GLU A 39 -22.49 -12.72 -52.40
N ASP A 40 -22.71 -12.51 -53.70
CA ASP A 40 -24.02 -12.45 -54.37
C ASP A 40 -24.39 -13.75 -55.10
N LEU A 41 -23.39 -14.54 -55.53
CA LEU A 41 -23.57 -15.84 -56.15
C LEU A 41 -23.65 -16.95 -55.11
N THR A 42 -24.57 -17.90 -55.32
CA THR A 42 -24.60 -19.14 -54.52
C THR A 42 -23.39 -20.01 -54.85
N LEU A 43 -22.80 -20.62 -53.82
CA LEU A 43 -21.61 -21.47 -53.99
C LEU A 43 -21.85 -22.60 -54.99
N ASP A 44 -23.03 -23.24 -54.95
CA ASP A 44 -23.41 -24.30 -55.88
C ASP A 44 -23.36 -23.85 -57.36
N SER A 45 -23.87 -22.64 -57.66
CA SER A 45 -23.85 -22.09 -59.02
C SER A 45 -22.44 -21.84 -59.53
N ARG A 46 -21.54 -21.42 -58.63
CA ARG A 46 -20.12 -21.23 -58.92
C ARG A 46 -19.40 -22.57 -59.14
N LEU A 47 -19.75 -23.60 -58.35
CA LEU A 47 -19.22 -24.95 -58.47
C LEU A 47 -19.70 -25.67 -59.74
N ASP A 48 -20.91 -25.38 -60.23
CA ASP A 48 -21.45 -25.90 -61.50
C ASP A 48 -20.88 -25.18 -62.73
N ALA A 49 -20.45 -23.93 -62.58
CA ALA A 49 -19.82 -23.14 -63.64
C ALA A 49 -18.30 -23.39 -63.79
N ALA A 50 -17.69 -24.16 -62.89
CA ALA A 50 -16.26 -24.48 -62.94
C ALA A 50 -15.94 -25.44 -64.11
N GLU A 51 -14.95 -25.09 -64.93
CA GLU A 51 -14.57 -25.86 -66.13
C GLU A 51 -13.80 -27.16 -65.80
N THR A 52 -13.13 -27.20 -64.66
CA THR A 52 -12.34 -28.37 -64.22
C THR A 52 -12.65 -28.77 -62.77
N GLU A 53 -12.42 -30.04 -62.45
CA GLU A 53 -12.58 -30.55 -61.08
C GLU A 53 -11.61 -29.86 -60.10
N VAL A 54 -10.44 -29.43 -60.58
CA VAL A 54 -9.44 -28.69 -59.79
C VAL A 54 -9.96 -27.31 -59.40
N ASP A 55 -10.60 -26.60 -60.33
CA ASP A 55 -11.19 -25.29 -60.06
C ASP A 55 -12.38 -25.40 -59.12
N LYS A 56 -13.21 -26.44 -59.29
CA LYS A 56 -14.32 -26.75 -58.38
C LYS A 56 -13.85 -26.96 -56.95
N ASP A 57 -12.78 -27.72 -56.77
CA ASP A 57 -12.21 -28.02 -55.45
C ASP A 57 -11.52 -26.78 -54.83
N LYS A 58 -10.93 -25.91 -55.66
CA LYS A 58 -10.33 -24.63 -55.25
C LYS A 58 -11.39 -23.64 -54.75
N ILE A 59 -12.47 -23.45 -55.51
CA ILE A 59 -13.61 -22.57 -55.15
C ILE A 59 -14.26 -23.04 -53.84
N LYS A 60 -14.47 -24.36 -53.71
CA LYS A 60 -15.05 -24.95 -52.50
C LYS A 60 -14.16 -24.71 -51.28
N LYS A 61 -12.87 -25.07 -51.34
CA LYS A 61 -11.92 -24.90 -50.23
C LYS A 61 -11.69 -23.44 -49.85
N GLN A 62 -11.86 -22.51 -50.79
CA GLN A 62 -11.77 -21.08 -50.53
C GLN A 62 -12.97 -20.54 -49.76
N SER A 63 -14.18 -21.03 -50.05
CA SER A 63 -15.39 -20.55 -49.35
C SER A 63 -15.65 -21.25 -48.01
N GLU A 64 -15.06 -22.44 -47.79
CA GLU A 64 -15.21 -23.18 -46.53
C GLU A 64 -14.36 -22.60 -45.38
N ASP A 65 -14.98 -22.35 -44.23
CA ASP A 65 -14.26 -22.19 -42.96
C ASP A 65 -14.04 -23.58 -42.36
N TYR A 66 -12.78 -23.92 -42.13
CA TYR A 66 -12.38 -25.18 -41.54
C TYR A 66 -11.43 -24.95 -40.37
N THR A 67 -11.78 -25.51 -39.22
CA THR A 67 -10.95 -25.47 -38.00
C THR A 67 -10.76 -26.87 -37.43
N LYS A 68 -9.52 -27.28 -37.22
CA LYS A 68 -9.15 -28.54 -36.57
C LYS A 68 -8.34 -28.27 -35.32
N ARG A 69 -8.80 -28.78 -34.18
CA ARG A 69 -8.15 -28.63 -32.88
C ARG A 69 -7.73 -30.00 -32.36
N GLN A 70 -6.49 -30.12 -31.92
CA GLN A 70 -5.94 -31.30 -31.28
C GLN A 70 -5.29 -30.91 -29.96
N SER A 71 -5.52 -31.70 -28.90
CA SER A 71 -4.95 -31.49 -27.58
C SER A 71 -4.49 -32.80 -26.95
N ILE A 72 -3.26 -32.82 -26.43
CA ILE A 72 -2.67 -33.95 -25.70
C ILE A 72 -2.16 -33.41 -24.36
N ASN A 73 -2.69 -33.90 -23.24
CA ASN A 73 -2.39 -33.38 -21.91
C ASN A 73 -2.05 -34.52 -20.94
N LEU A 74 -0.93 -34.35 -20.24
CA LEU A 74 -0.43 -35.18 -19.15
C LEU A 74 -0.14 -34.27 -17.96
N ILE A 75 -1.18 -33.90 -17.21
CA ILE A 75 -1.09 -32.89 -16.15
C ILE A 75 -1.10 -33.59 -14.79
N GLY A 76 -0.12 -33.28 -13.95
CA GLY A 76 0.02 -33.86 -12.61
C GLY A 76 0.56 -35.28 -12.63
N VAL A 77 1.45 -35.61 -13.56
CA VAL A 77 2.15 -36.89 -13.59
C VAL A 77 3.11 -36.97 -12.42
N ARG A 78 2.87 -37.89 -11.48
CA ARG A 78 3.66 -38.01 -10.25
C ARG A 78 3.63 -39.42 -9.68
N LYS A 79 4.60 -39.71 -8.81
CA LYS A 79 4.61 -40.93 -8.00
C LYS A 79 4.13 -40.60 -6.59
N ASN A 80 3.02 -41.18 -6.17
CA ASN A 80 2.54 -41.07 -4.80
C ASN A 80 3.26 -42.07 -3.90
N ARG A 81 3.57 -41.66 -2.68
CA ARG A 81 4.15 -42.54 -1.67
C ARG A 81 3.11 -43.55 -1.19
N THR A 82 3.44 -44.85 -1.25
CA THR A 82 2.53 -45.95 -0.87
C THR A 82 2.94 -46.71 0.38
N GLY A 83 4.15 -46.49 0.91
CA GLY A 83 4.66 -47.15 2.12
C GLY A 83 5.07 -46.18 3.23
N ASP A 84 5.42 -46.73 4.40
CA ASP A 84 5.74 -45.98 5.63
C ASP A 84 7.17 -45.38 5.66
N ALA A 85 7.91 -45.48 4.56
CA ALA A 85 9.26 -44.94 4.46
C ALA A 85 9.25 -43.41 4.64
N LYS A 86 10.16 -42.89 5.49
CA LYS A 86 10.28 -41.45 5.74
C LYS A 86 10.69 -40.69 4.47
N PRO A 87 10.06 -39.53 4.16
CA PRO A 87 10.46 -38.70 3.03
C PRO A 87 11.93 -38.28 3.05
N ARG A 88 12.61 -38.48 1.93
CA ARG A 88 13.97 -38.02 1.66
C ARG A 88 13.95 -36.94 0.58
N PHE A 89 14.98 -36.11 0.55
CA PHE A 89 15.06 -35.00 -0.41
C PHE A 89 15.23 -35.50 -1.86
N TYR A 90 15.92 -36.62 -2.06
CA TYR A 90 16.15 -37.22 -3.38
C TYR A 90 15.02 -38.16 -3.84
N ASP A 91 13.91 -38.24 -3.09
CA ASP A 91 12.77 -39.07 -3.45
C ASP A 91 12.09 -38.53 -4.72
N VAL A 92 11.81 -39.42 -5.68
CA VAL A 92 11.11 -39.10 -6.94
C VAL A 92 9.66 -38.68 -6.67
N GLU A 93 9.09 -39.08 -5.53
CA GLU A 93 7.77 -38.66 -5.05
C GLU A 93 7.67 -37.13 -4.83
N ASN A 94 8.80 -36.42 -4.77
CA ASN A 94 8.83 -34.96 -4.67
C ASN A 94 8.68 -34.25 -6.04
N VAL A 95 8.69 -35.00 -7.15
CA VAL A 95 8.63 -34.47 -8.53
C VAL A 95 7.22 -34.65 -9.12
N THR A 96 6.69 -33.59 -9.70
CA THR A 96 5.46 -33.58 -10.50
C THR A 96 5.76 -33.04 -11.89
N LEU A 97 5.41 -33.80 -12.93
CA LEU A 97 5.61 -33.43 -14.33
C LEU A 97 4.28 -33.04 -14.97
N ASN A 98 4.34 -32.04 -15.84
CA ASN A 98 3.22 -31.57 -16.64
C ASN A 98 3.66 -31.50 -18.11
N TYR A 99 2.83 -32.01 -19.01
CA TYR A 99 3.01 -31.90 -20.45
C TYR A 99 1.68 -31.54 -21.09
N SER A 100 1.69 -30.59 -22.01
CA SER A 100 0.53 -30.17 -22.79
C SER A 100 0.98 -29.85 -24.22
N TYR A 101 0.27 -30.39 -25.20
CA TYR A 101 0.43 -30.06 -26.60
C TYR A 101 -0.92 -29.71 -27.18
N ASN A 102 -1.04 -28.52 -27.74
CA ASN A 102 -2.23 -28.08 -28.45
C ASN A 102 -1.86 -27.65 -29.86
N LYS A 103 -2.64 -28.09 -30.84
CA LYS A 103 -2.50 -27.73 -32.25
C LYS A 103 -3.85 -27.26 -32.77
N VAL A 104 -3.86 -26.12 -33.45
CA VAL A 104 -5.00 -25.60 -34.18
C VAL A 104 -4.58 -25.39 -35.62
N GLU A 105 -5.29 -26.00 -36.53
CA GLU A 105 -5.20 -25.73 -37.97
C GLU A 105 -6.48 -25.01 -38.36
N HIS A 106 -6.34 -23.95 -39.14
CA HIS A 106 -7.46 -23.14 -39.59
C HIS A 106 -7.24 -22.68 -41.03
N ARG A 107 -8.31 -22.66 -41.81
CA ARG A 107 -8.37 -22.01 -43.12
C ARG A 107 -9.77 -21.45 -43.33
N ASP A 108 -9.84 -20.34 -44.03
CA ASP A 108 -11.09 -19.72 -44.44
C ASP A 108 -10.88 -18.98 -45.78
N PHE A 109 -11.75 -18.02 -46.06
CA PHE A 109 -11.68 -17.19 -47.24
C PHE A 109 -10.42 -16.31 -47.27
N GLU A 110 -10.06 -15.68 -46.16
CA GLU A 110 -8.92 -14.76 -46.06
C GLU A 110 -7.59 -15.50 -45.85
N ILE A 111 -7.63 -16.61 -45.11
CA ILE A 111 -6.48 -17.39 -44.66
C ILE A 111 -6.44 -18.71 -45.44
N GLU A 112 -5.44 -18.85 -46.30
CA GLU A 112 -5.19 -20.10 -47.02
C GLU A 112 -4.82 -21.23 -46.05
N ASN A 113 -3.95 -20.93 -45.07
CA ASN A 113 -3.50 -21.86 -44.06
C ASN A 113 -2.98 -21.14 -42.82
N SER A 114 -3.50 -21.50 -41.65
CA SER A 114 -2.98 -21.08 -40.35
C SER A 114 -2.74 -22.30 -39.46
N VAL A 115 -1.58 -22.34 -38.83
CA VAL A 115 -1.18 -23.39 -37.89
C VAL A 115 -0.68 -22.75 -36.61
N SER A 116 -1.39 -22.99 -35.51
CA SER A 116 -0.98 -22.62 -34.16
C SER A 116 -0.61 -23.89 -33.39
N LYS A 117 0.58 -23.91 -32.79
CA LYS A 117 1.06 -24.99 -31.93
C LYS A 117 1.50 -24.40 -30.60
N THR A 118 1.08 -25.01 -29.51
CA THR A 118 1.54 -24.68 -28.15
C THR A 118 2.00 -25.96 -27.47
N VAL A 119 3.29 -26.06 -27.17
CA VAL A 119 3.87 -27.12 -26.34
C VAL A 119 4.27 -26.51 -24.99
N ARG A 120 3.77 -27.09 -23.90
CA ARG A 120 4.16 -26.71 -22.54
C ARG A 120 4.67 -27.93 -21.80
N VAL A 121 5.88 -27.86 -21.26
CA VAL A 121 6.49 -28.92 -20.46
C VAL A 121 7.04 -28.32 -19.19
N GLY A 122 6.51 -28.74 -18.05
CA GLY A 122 6.91 -28.23 -16.75
C GLY A 122 7.23 -29.32 -15.76
N ALA A 123 8.19 -29.06 -14.89
CA ALA A 123 8.53 -29.92 -13.75
C ALA A 123 8.49 -29.09 -12.46
N ASN A 124 7.83 -29.63 -11.44
CA ASN A 124 7.84 -29.09 -10.09
C ASN A 124 8.53 -30.11 -9.18
N TYR A 125 9.55 -29.67 -8.46
CA TYR A 125 10.12 -30.38 -7.34
C TYR A 125 9.75 -29.63 -6.06
N ALA A 126 9.21 -30.31 -5.06
CA ALA A 126 8.91 -29.72 -3.76
C ALA A 126 9.19 -30.69 -2.62
N HIS A 127 10.04 -30.28 -1.68
CA HIS A 127 10.37 -31.05 -0.50
C HIS A 127 10.29 -30.21 0.78
N ASN A 128 9.64 -30.77 1.80
CA ASN A 128 9.60 -30.20 3.16
C ASN A 128 10.49 -31.04 4.05
N PHE A 129 11.51 -30.42 4.65
CA PHE A 129 12.41 -31.13 5.55
C PHE A 129 11.80 -31.19 6.95
N ASN A 130 12.03 -32.30 7.65
CA ASN A 130 11.76 -32.36 9.07
C ASN A 130 12.80 -31.49 9.81
N PRO A 131 12.38 -30.64 10.76
CA PRO A 131 13.29 -29.73 11.44
C PRO A 131 14.30 -30.49 12.30
N VAL A 132 15.59 -30.17 12.16
CA VAL A 132 16.68 -30.72 12.97
C VAL A 132 17.18 -29.60 13.87
N THR A 133 16.46 -29.39 14.98
CA THR A 133 16.73 -28.31 15.92
C THR A 133 17.74 -28.74 16.98
N ILE A 134 18.88 -28.05 17.05
CA ILE A 134 19.85 -28.17 18.13
C ILE A 134 19.55 -27.09 19.18
N GLN A 135 19.40 -27.51 20.44
CA GLN A 135 19.17 -26.64 21.60
C GLN A 135 20.27 -26.91 22.64
N PRO A 136 21.50 -26.40 22.41
CA PRO A 136 22.71 -26.85 23.11
C PRO A 136 22.66 -26.62 24.63
N PHE A 137 21.95 -25.58 25.08
CA PHE A 137 21.93 -25.17 26.49
C PHE A 137 20.63 -25.52 27.23
N LYS A 138 19.62 -26.08 26.55
CA LYS A 138 18.30 -26.32 27.15
C LYS A 138 18.29 -27.40 28.23
N LYS A 139 19.09 -28.47 28.03
CA LYS A 139 19.18 -29.62 28.95
C LYS A 139 20.21 -29.45 30.07
N ASN A 140 21.14 -28.49 29.96
CA ASN A 140 22.18 -28.34 30.97
C ASN A 140 21.65 -27.52 32.15
N ASP A 141 21.41 -28.18 33.27
CA ASP A 141 20.84 -27.57 34.47
C ASP A 141 21.84 -26.70 35.24
N SER A 142 23.13 -26.73 34.88
CA SER A 142 24.19 -25.96 35.56
C SER A 142 24.59 -24.67 34.83
N LEU A 143 24.26 -24.52 33.54
CA LEU A 143 24.61 -23.33 32.74
C LEU A 143 23.38 -22.46 32.48
N PHE A 144 23.57 -21.13 32.49
CA PHE A 144 22.55 -20.14 32.13
C PHE A 144 21.22 -20.26 32.92
N THR A 145 21.28 -20.66 34.19
CA THR A 145 20.11 -20.85 35.07
C THR A 145 19.48 -19.55 35.56
N GLY A 146 20.25 -18.45 35.56
CA GLY A 146 19.76 -17.13 35.96
C GLY A 146 18.71 -16.57 35.01
N LYS A 147 17.73 -15.83 35.54
CA LYS A 147 16.61 -15.28 34.76
C LYS A 147 17.03 -14.43 33.54
N TYR A 148 18.18 -13.76 33.62
CA TYR A 148 18.72 -12.92 32.54
C TYR A 148 19.42 -13.72 31.43
N TRP A 149 19.88 -14.93 31.72
CA TRP A 149 20.58 -15.80 30.78
C TRP A 149 19.64 -16.67 29.94
N LYS A 150 18.31 -16.50 30.12
CA LYS A 150 17.28 -17.25 29.39
C LYS A 150 17.38 -17.10 27.87
N ILE A 151 17.86 -15.95 27.38
CA ILE A 151 18.10 -15.73 25.95
C ILE A 151 19.13 -16.72 25.38
N LEU A 152 20.21 -16.98 26.11
CA LEU A 152 21.23 -17.96 25.73
C LEU A 152 20.76 -19.39 25.99
N LYS A 153 20.04 -19.63 27.10
CA LYS A 153 19.51 -20.97 27.43
C LYS A 153 18.48 -21.48 26.42
N ASP A 154 17.63 -20.59 25.90
CA ASP A 154 16.62 -20.89 24.89
C ASP A 154 17.14 -20.70 23.45
N PHE A 155 18.46 -20.57 23.26
CA PHE A 155 19.05 -20.55 21.93
C PHE A 155 18.75 -21.86 21.22
N ASN A 156 18.33 -21.75 19.97
CA ASN A 156 18.00 -22.86 19.11
C ASN A 156 18.52 -22.56 17.71
N LEU A 157 18.98 -23.60 17.03
CA LEU A 157 19.44 -23.53 15.65
C LEU A 157 18.85 -24.72 14.90
N ASN A 158 18.13 -24.47 13.83
CA ASN A 158 17.75 -25.50 12.88
C ASN A 158 18.87 -25.64 11.85
N LEU A 159 19.32 -26.86 11.57
CA LEU A 159 20.40 -27.11 10.61
C LEU A 159 19.93 -27.28 9.16
N LEU A 160 18.65 -27.57 8.97
CA LEU A 160 18.08 -27.81 7.64
C LEU A 160 17.06 -26.72 7.29
N PRO A 161 16.96 -26.34 6.01
CA PRO A 161 15.89 -25.48 5.53
C PRO A 161 14.53 -26.13 5.83
N SER A 162 13.48 -25.33 5.98
CA SER A 162 12.12 -25.84 6.21
C SER A 162 11.52 -26.42 4.94
N SER A 163 11.76 -25.80 3.78
CA SER A 163 11.35 -26.34 2.49
C SER A 163 12.28 -25.88 1.37
N PHE A 164 12.32 -26.67 0.30
CA PHE A 164 12.98 -26.33 -0.95
C PHE A 164 12.06 -26.69 -2.12
N THR A 165 11.86 -25.76 -3.03
CA THR A 165 11.04 -25.98 -4.23
C THR A 165 11.78 -25.49 -5.47
N ILE A 166 11.64 -26.23 -6.57
CA ILE A 166 12.09 -25.84 -7.92
C ILE A 166 10.89 -25.98 -8.85
N ASN A 167 10.68 -24.98 -9.70
CA ASN A 167 9.71 -25.00 -10.78
C ASN A 167 10.43 -24.71 -12.08
N THR A 168 10.20 -25.54 -13.09
CA THR A 168 10.62 -25.27 -14.46
C THR A 168 9.42 -25.36 -15.39
N ASP A 169 9.35 -24.48 -16.38
CA ASP A 169 8.30 -24.47 -17.39
C ASP A 169 8.88 -24.02 -18.72
N LEU A 170 8.85 -24.92 -19.69
CA LEU A 170 9.23 -24.68 -21.07
C LEU A 170 7.94 -24.49 -21.87
N ASN A 171 7.83 -23.35 -22.55
CA ASN A 171 6.66 -23.00 -23.32
C ASN A 171 7.05 -22.59 -24.74
N ARG A 172 6.64 -23.38 -25.74
CA ARG A 172 6.85 -23.13 -27.16
C ARG A 172 5.51 -22.78 -27.79
N GLN A 173 5.34 -21.52 -28.16
CA GLN A 173 4.20 -21.06 -28.96
C GLN A 173 4.69 -20.75 -30.38
N PHE A 174 4.14 -21.46 -31.36
CA PHE A 174 4.44 -21.28 -32.77
C PHE A 174 3.16 -20.98 -33.51
N ASN A 175 3.15 -19.93 -34.31
CA ASN A 175 2.06 -19.60 -35.21
C ASN A 175 2.63 -19.34 -36.59
N ARG A 176 1.99 -19.92 -37.60
CA ARG A 176 2.26 -19.70 -39.02
C ARG A 176 0.96 -19.36 -39.70
N GLN A 177 0.95 -18.32 -40.54
CA GLN A 177 -0.25 -17.88 -41.23
C GLN A 177 0.10 -17.44 -42.66
N LYS A 178 -0.59 -18.00 -43.66
CA LYS A 178 -0.55 -17.58 -45.06
C LYS A 178 -1.91 -16.99 -45.42
N PHE A 179 -1.91 -15.74 -45.89
CA PHE A 179 -3.11 -15.14 -46.46
C PHE A 179 -3.33 -15.67 -47.88
N ARG A 180 -4.60 -15.85 -48.26
CA ARG A 180 -4.97 -16.29 -49.59
C ARG A 180 -4.77 -15.16 -50.59
N ASP A 181 -4.25 -15.48 -51.77
CA ASP A 181 -4.23 -14.52 -52.89
C ASP A 181 -5.66 -14.27 -53.38
N ALA A 182 -5.99 -12.99 -53.59
CA ALA A 182 -7.32 -12.56 -54.02
C ALA A 182 -7.57 -12.81 -55.52
N ASP A 183 -6.53 -13.00 -56.33
CA ASP A 183 -6.67 -13.18 -57.77
C ASP A 183 -6.54 -14.66 -58.19
N LEU A 184 -7.58 -15.18 -58.82
CA LEU A 184 -7.65 -16.56 -59.34
C LEU A 184 -7.15 -16.67 -60.79
N SER A 185 -6.83 -15.55 -61.45
CA SER A 185 -6.61 -15.46 -62.90
C SER A 185 -5.23 -15.87 -63.40
N GLY A 186 -4.58 -16.88 -62.80
CA GLY A 186 -3.43 -17.61 -63.38
C GLY A 186 -2.21 -16.79 -63.81
N GLY A 187 -2.17 -15.49 -63.53
CA GLY A 187 -1.04 -14.61 -63.79
C GLY A 187 0.07 -14.85 -62.76
N SER A 188 1.31 -14.55 -63.16
CA SER A 188 2.49 -14.55 -62.30
C SER A 188 2.41 -13.44 -61.24
N ASN A 189 1.49 -13.58 -60.28
CA ASN A 189 1.37 -12.71 -59.12
C ASN A 189 2.44 -13.08 -58.08
N ILE A 190 2.90 -12.07 -57.35
CA ILE A 190 3.82 -12.25 -56.23
C ILE A 190 3.01 -12.90 -55.11
N GLU A 191 3.27 -14.17 -54.80
CA GLU A 191 2.59 -14.87 -53.72
C GLU A 191 2.81 -14.14 -52.40
N ILE A 192 1.75 -14.01 -51.59
CA ILE A 192 1.86 -13.47 -50.24
C ILE A 192 2.67 -14.47 -49.39
N GLU A 193 3.75 -13.98 -48.79
CA GLU A 193 4.64 -14.78 -47.95
C GLU A 193 3.96 -15.26 -46.66
N GLU A 194 4.45 -16.38 -46.12
CA GLU A 194 3.98 -16.91 -44.85
C GLU A 194 4.53 -16.11 -43.67
N LEU A 195 3.65 -15.71 -42.75
CA LEU A 195 4.03 -14.99 -41.54
C LEU A 195 4.28 -15.96 -40.38
N PHE A 196 5.42 -15.83 -39.72
CA PHE A 196 5.82 -16.66 -38.59
C PHE A 196 5.88 -15.84 -37.29
N ARG A 197 5.17 -16.32 -36.26
CA ARG A 197 5.27 -15.79 -34.90
C ARG A 197 5.65 -16.90 -33.93
N ARG A 198 6.87 -16.82 -33.39
CA ARG A 198 7.39 -17.73 -32.37
C ARG A 198 7.56 -17.00 -31.05
N ASN A 199 7.02 -17.58 -29.98
CA ASN A 199 7.21 -17.11 -28.61
C ASN A 199 7.66 -18.31 -27.77
N TYR A 200 8.98 -18.51 -27.75
CA TYR A 200 9.61 -19.62 -27.06
C TYR A 200 10.26 -19.12 -25.78
N THR A 201 9.82 -19.69 -24.65
CA THR A 201 10.23 -19.24 -23.32
C THR A 201 10.61 -20.43 -22.45
N PHE A 202 11.54 -20.18 -21.53
CA PHE A 202 11.93 -21.12 -20.49
C PHE A 202 11.95 -20.39 -19.14
N ASP A 203 11.04 -20.79 -18.26
CA ASP A 203 10.94 -20.29 -16.90
C ASP A 203 11.61 -21.25 -15.93
N PHE A 204 12.45 -20.72 -15.06
CA PHE A 204 13.08 -21.44 -13.96
C PHE A 204 12.91 -20.65 -12.67
N GLN A 205 12.43 -21.29 -11.61
CA GLN A 205 12.29 -20.69 -10.30
C GLN A 205 12.72 -21.66 -9.22
N TYR A 206 13.37 -21.16 -8.17
CA TYR A 206 13.53 -21.91 -6.93
C TYR A 206 13.22 -21.04 -5.71
N THR A 207 12.73 -21.69 -4.66
CA THR A 207 12.43 -21.06 -3.37
C THR A 207 13.00 -21.89 -2.24
N VAL A 208 13.73 -21.23 -1.34
CA VAL A 208 14.26 -21.78 -0.10
C VAL A 208 13.55 -21.09 1.06
N ASN A 209 12.81 -21.85 1.86
CA ASN A 209 12.30 -21.38 3.15
C ASN A 209 13.18 -21.95 4.26
N TYR A 210 13.70 -21.11 5.14
CA TYR A 210 14.57 -21.52 6.23
C TYR A 210 14.21 -20.80 7.54
N ASN A 211 13.56 -21.53 8.44
CA ASN A 211 13.46 -21.14 9.84
C ASN A 211 14.78 -21.46 10.56
N LEU A 212 15.78 -20.58 10.44
CA LEU A 212 17.12 -20.77 11.03
C LEU A 212 17.05 -20.90 12.56
N THR A 213 16.19 -20.09 13.18
CA THR A 213 15.82 -20.21 14.61
C THR A 213 14.31 -20.03 14.75
N GLU A 214 13.73 -20.36 15.90
CA GLU A 214 12.32 -20.06 16.22
C GLU A 214 11.99 -18.57 16.09
N SER A 215 12.99 -17.70 16.22
CA SER A 215 12.88 -16.25 16.10
C SER A 215 13.33 -15.68 14.75
N LEU A 216 14.04 -16.44 13.92
CA LEU A 216 14.65 -15.94 12.68
C LEU A 216 14.26 -16.83 11.50
N GLN A 217 13.52 -16.22 10.56
CA GLN A 217 12.99 -16.88 9.38
C GLN A 217 13.53 -16.17 8.14
N PHE A 218 13.97 -16.97 7.18
CA PHE A 218 14.51 -16.53 5.90
C PHE A 218 13.70 -17.18 4.78
N ASN A 219 13.29 -16.40 3.79
CA ASN A 219 12.70 -16.85 2.55
C ASN A 219 13.55 -16.26 1.42
N PHE A 220 13.98 -17.10 0.49
CA PHE A 220 14.64 -16.63 -0.72
C PHE A 220 14.00 -17.28 -1.93
N THR A 221 13.62 -16.46 -2.90
CA THR A 221 13.08 -16.90 -4.18
C THR A 221 13.86 -16.25 -5.30
N ALA A 222 14.37 -17.04 -6.24
CA ALA A 222 14.93 -16.53 -7.48
C ALA A 222 14.17 -17.14 -8.64
N SER A 223 13.88 -16.31 -9.64
CA SER A 223 13.20 -16.71 -10.86
C SER A 223 13.90 -16.11 -12.07
N ASN A 224 14.04 -16.90 -13.12
CA ASN A 224 14.63 -16.54 -14.39
C ASN A 224 13.66 -16.89 -15.51
N ASN A 225 13.30 -15.90 -16.31
CA ASN A 225 12.52 -16.05 -17.53
C ASN A 225 13.48 -15.83 -18.70
N ASN A 226 13.65 -16.86 -19.51
CA ASN A 226 14.49 -16.83 -20.69
C ASN A 226 13.64 -16.84 -21.96
N ILE A 227 14.20 -16.28 -23.02
CA ILE A 227 13.66 -16.34 -24.38
C ILE A 227 14.59 -17.20 -25.24
N VAL A 228 14.00 -18.05 -26.08
CA VAL A 228 14.74 -18.94 -26.97
C VAL A 228 14.53 -18.48 -28.40
N ARG A 229 15.61 -18.33 -29.15
CA ARG A 229 15.61 -17.66 -30.47
C ARG A 229 16.34 -18.48 -31.54
N ASN A 230 16.29 -19.80 -31.41
CA ASN A 230 16.94 -20.78 -32.27
C ASN A 230 16.33 -20.90 -33.68
N TYR A 231 15.58 -19.90 -34.13
CA TYR A 231 14.71 -19.98 -35.30
C TYR A 231 14.97 -18.91 -36.37
N PHE A 232 16.00 -18.08 -36.18
CA PHE A 232 16.47 -17.13 -37.18
C PHE A 232 17.52 -17.78 -38.08
N GLN A 233 17.47 -17.46 -39.38
CA GLN A 233 18.49 -17.89 -40.32
C GLN A 233 19.84 -17.27 -39.93
N ASP A 234 20.90 -18.08 -39.98
CA ASP A 234 22.28 -17.70 -39.61
C ASP A 234 22.41 -17.06 -38.22
N ASN A 235 21.41 -17.24 -37.33
CA ASN A 235 21.28 -16.56 -36.03
C ASN A 235 21.23 -15.02 -36.11
N ILE A 236 20.80 -14.45 -37.24
CA ILE A 236 20.63 -13.01 -37.43
C ILE A 236 19.27 -12.59 -36.85
N ILE A 237 19.28 -11.98 -35.65
CA ILE A 237 18.05 -11.67 -34.87
C ILE A 237 17.10 -10.69 -35.59
N ASN A 238 17.64 -9.78 -36.41
CA ASN A 238 16.88 -8.86 -37.25
C ASN A 238 16.64 -9.39 -38.68
N GLY A 239 16.96 -10.66 -38.93
CA GLY A 239 16.84 -11.31 -40.23
C GLY A 239 15.60 -12.18 -40.37
N GLU A 240 15.57 -12.96 -41.45
CA GLU A 240 14.48 -13.88 -41.74
C GLU A 240 14.44 -15.06 -40.77
N GLN A 241 13.23 -15.57 -40.54
CA GLN A 241 13.03 -16.79 -39.78
C GLN A 241 13.18 -18.01 -40.70
N ASP A 242 13.75 -19.10 -40.20
CA ASP A 242 13.81 -20.36 -40.96
C ASP A 242 12.42 -21.03 -40.94
N PRO A 243 11.76 -21.23 -42.09
CA PRO A 243 10.42 -21.82 -42.16
C PRO A 243 10.40 -23.33 -41.87
N THR A 244 11.56 -24.01 -41.92
CA THR A 244 11.65 -25.46 -41.72
C THR A 244 11.60 -25.87 -40.25
N LEU A 245 11.84 -24.92 -39.34
CA LEU A 245 11.89 -25.17 -37.90
C LEU A 245 10.49 -25.12 -37.25
N ASP A 246 10.22 -26.05 -36.34
CA ASP A 246 8.96 -26.23 -35.63
C ASP A 246 9.15 -26.06 -34.11
N VAL A 247 8.13 -26.41 -33.32
CA VAL A 247 8.14 -26.37 -31.85
C VAL A 247 9.11 -27.34 -31.18
N TRP A 248 9.59 -28.35 -31.91
CA TRP A 248 10.46 -29.41 -31.38
C TRP A 248 11.95 -29.15 -31.63
N ASP A 249 12.28 -28.21 -32.51
CA ASP A 249 13.66 -27.86 -32.81
C ASP A 249 14.28 -27.11 -31.64
N GLY A 250 15.48 -27.53 -31.22
CA GLY A 250 16.15 -27.00 -30.04
C GLY A 250 15.27 -27.06 -28.79
N PHE A 251 14.44 -28.09 -28.64
CA PHE A 251 13.44 -28.14 -27.55
C PHE A 251 14.03 -27.89 -26.17
N LEU A 252 15.20 -28.50 -25.87
CA LEU A 252 15.90 -28.36 -24.59
C LEU A 252 16.83 -27.13 -24.51
N ASP A 253 16.78 -26.24 -25.49
CA ASP A 253 17.48 -24.96 -25.43
C ASP A 253 16.80 -24.06 -24.39
N PHE A 254 17.58 -23.60 -23.42
CA PHE A 254 17.12 -22.72 -22.35
C PHE A 254 17.17 -21.24 -22.74
N GLY A 255 17.80 -20.90 -23.87
CA GLY A 255 17.85 -19.55 -24.40
C GLY A 255 18.55 -18.52 -23.51
N ASP A 256 18.40 -17.26 -23.87
CA ASP A 256 19.00 -16.13 -23.17
C ASP A 256 18.06 -15.56 -22.11
N PRO A 257 18.59 -15.07 -20.98
CA PRO A 257 17.76 -14.44 -19.96
C PRO A 257 17.09 -13.18 -20.52
N ASN A 258 15.80 -13.06 -20.26
CA ASN A 258 14.98 -11.90 -20.61
C ASN A 258 14.60 -11.09 -19.36
N ARG A 259 14.28 -11.79 -18.27
CA ARG A 259 14.05 -11.17 -16.95
C ARG A 259 14.49 -12.11 -15.85
N GLN A 260 15.27 -11.60 -14.90
CA GLN A 260 15.63 -12.31 -13.70
C GLN A 260 15.17 -11.52 -12.48
N MET A 261 14.62 -12.22 -11.48
CA MET A 261 14.19 -11.63 -10.21
C MET A 261 14.75 -12.42 -9.04
N GLN A 262 15.16 -11.74 -7.98
CA GLN A 262 15.61 -12.30 -6.71
C GLN A 262 14.89 -11.58 -5.58
N ASN A 263 14.25 -12.35 -4.70
CA ASN A 263 13.45 -11.85 -3.59
C ASN A 263 13.95 -12.50 -2.30
N LEU A 264 14.40 -11.68 -1.36
CA LEU A 264 14.83 -12.07 -0.02
C LEU A 264 13.83 -11.52 1.00
N GLY A 265 13.25 -12.40 1.80
CA GLY A 265 12.45 -12.06 2.98
C GLY A 265 13.14 -12.53 4.25
N LEU A 266 13.30 -11.63 5.22
CA LEU A 266 13.86 -11.92 6.54
C LEU A 266 12.86 -11.46 7.59
N THR A 267 12.46 -12.34 8.50
CA THR A 267 11.65 -11.99 9.67
C THR A 267 12.41 -12.36 10.93
N TYR A 268 12.72 -11.38 11.76
CA TYR A 268 13.39 -11.55 13.04
C TYR A 268 12.53 -11.05 14.20
N GLN A 269 12.02 -11.96 15.01
CA GLN A 269 11.41 -11.64 16.29
C GLN A 269 12.52 -11.44 17.32
N LEU A 270 12.81 -10.17 17.68
CA LEU A 270 13.89 -9.87 18.61
C LEU A 270 13.56 -10.49 19.98
N PRO A 271 14.39 -11.42 20.49
CA PRO A 271 14.12 -12.15 21.74
C PRO A 271 14.43 -11.30 22.99
N ILE A 272 14.30 -9.98 22.89
CA ILE A 272 14.55 -9.05 24.00
C ILE A 272 13.56 -9.26 25.15
N ASN A 273 12.35 -9.75 24.85
CA ASN A 273 11.34 -10.13 25.83
C ASN A 273 11.74 -11.30 26.75
N LYS A 274 12.79 -12.06 26.38
CA LYS A 274 13.37 -13.11 27.24
C LYS A 274 14.18 -12.53 28.40
N ILE A 275 14.62 -11.27 28.31
CA ILE A 275 15.30 -10.56 29.39
C ILE A 275 14.22 -10.01 30.34
N PRO A 276 14.22 -10.36 31.64
CA PRO A 276 13.16 -9.95 32.58
C PRO A 276 12.85 -8.45 32.57
N THR A 277 13.90 -7.61 32.55
CA THR A 277 13.79 -6.14 32.48
C THR A 277 13.03 -5.66 31.25
N PHE A 278 13.15 -6.35 30.11
CA PHE A 278 12.52 -5.98 28.84
C PHE A 278 11.35 -6.89 28.46
N SER A 279 10.83 -7.70 29.38
CA SER A 279 9.70 -8.62 29.14
C SER A 279 8.40 -7.95 28.68
N PHE A 280 8.34 -6.62 28.79
CA PHE A 280 7.27 -5.77 28.30
C PHE A 280 7.42 -5.37 26.82
N VAL A 281 8.60 -5.54 26.21
CA VAL A 281 8.93 -5.13 24.85
C VAL A 281 8.77 -6.32 23.90
N ASN A 282 7.85 -6.24 22.94
CA ASN A 282 7.78 -7.17 21.82
C ASN A 282 8.18 -6.41 20.55
N ALA A 283 9.33 -6.75 19.97
CA ALA A 283 9.84 -6.13 18.75
C ALA A 283 10.03 -7.16 17.64
N THR A 284 9.53 -6.86 16.46
CA THR A 284 9.66 -7.68 15.25
C THR A 284 10.29 -6.82 14.17
N TYR A 285 11.40 -7.29 13.60
CA TYR A 285 12.04 -6.70 12.44
C TYR A 285 11.75 -7.57 11.21
N GLN A 286 11.28 -6.95 10.15
CA GLN A 286 11.04 -7.57 8.86
C GLN A 286 11.84 -6.81 7.82
N TYR A 287 12.53 -7.55 6.96
CA TYR A 287 13.27 -7.00 5.84
C TYR A 287 12.87 -7.74 4.58
N THR A 288 12.52 -7.01 3.53
CA THR A 288 12.36 -7.56 2.18
C THR A 288 13.34 -6.87 1.26
N GLY A 289 14.07 -7.64 0.46
CA GLY A 289 14.97 -7.14 -0.57
C GLY A 289 14.59 -7.76 -1.91
N ASN A 290 14.48 -6.93 -2.94
CA ASN A 290 14.09 -7.33 -4.28
C ASN A 290 15.14 -6.85 -5.25
N PHE A 291 15.58 -7.71 -6.15
CA PHE A 291 16.44 -7.36 -7.26
C PHE A 291 15.81 -7.87 -8.54
N GLN A 292 15.84 -7.04 -9.58
CA GLN A 292 15.39 -7.43 -10.90
C GLN A 292 16.42 -6.98 -11.92
N TRP A 293 16.76 -7.87 -12.83
CA TRP A 293 17.44 -7.55 -14.08
C TRP A 293 16.45 -7.78 -15.21
N GLN A 294 16.40 -6.83 -16.14
CA GLN A 294 15.53 -6.92 -17.32
C GLN A 294 16.33 -6.55 -18.55
N LYS A 295 16.27 -7.44 -19.54
CA LYS A 295 16.94 -7.29 -20.82
C LYS A 295 16.43 -6.06 -21.58
N GLY A 296 17.34 -5.32 -22.20
CA GLY A 296 17.02 -4.31 -23.21
C GLY A 296 16.53 -4.98 -24.51
N SER A 297 16.01 -4.17 -25.44
CA SER A 297 15.74 -4.66 -26.80
C SER A 297 17.05 -5.14 -27.43
N ASP A 298 17.01 -6.26 -28.16
CA ASP A 298 18.17 -6.76 -28.90
C ASP A 298 18.69 -5.76 -29.94
N LEU A 299 17.79 -4.93 -30.49
CA LEU A 299 18.16 -3.85 -31.41
C LEU A 299 19.04 -2.76 -30.76
N TYR A 300 19.05 -2.70 -29.43
CA TYR A 300 19.86 -1.74 -28.69
C TYR A 300 21.21 -2.30 -28.24
N GLY A 301 21.46 -3.61 -28.42
CA GLY A 301 22.73 -4.24 -28.07
C GLY A 301 23.84 -4.08 -29.12
N SER A 302 23.50 -3.64 -30.33
CA SER A 302 24.43 -3.42 -31.44
C SER A 302 23.97 -2.26 -32.31
N LEU A 303 23.68 -1.12 -31.68
CA LEU A 303 23.26 0.08 -32.38
C LEU A 303 24.48 0.69 -33.10
N GLU A 304 24.45 0.69 -34.43
CA GLU A 304 25.48 1.33 -35.25
C GLU A 304 25.14 2.81 -35.46
N LEU A 305 26.02 3.70 -35.04
CA LEU A 305 25.91 5.15 -35.23
C LEU A 305 27.27 5.71 -35.63
N ASP A 306 27.33 6.46 -36.72
CA ASP A 306 28.57 7.07 -37.24
C ASP A 306 29.74 6.09 -37.45
N GLY A 307 29.43 4.81 -37.73
CA GLY A 307 30.41 3.73 -37.93
C GLY A 307 30.93 3.08 -36.65
N GLU A 308 30.43 3.49 -35.47
CA GLU A 308 30.73 2.87 -34.17
C GLU A 308 29.52 2.07 -33.66
N THR A 309 29.77 0.94 -33.01
CA THR A 309 28.70 0.09 -32.45
C THR A 309 28.57 0.31 -30.94
N TYR A 310 27.36 0.67 -30.50
CA TYR A 310 27.04 0.90 -29.09
C TYR A 310 26.05 -0.13 -28.54
N ASP A 311 26.25 -0.52 -27.29
CA ASP A 311 25.30 -1.27 -26.48
C ASP A 311 24.63 -0.31 -25.49
N LEU A 312 23.33 -0.04 -25.64
CA LEU A 312 22.55 0.79 -24.71
C LEU A 312 22.22 0.08 -23.40
N GLY A 313 22.60 -1.20 -23.28
CA GLY A 313 22.54 -1.99 -22.06
C GLY A 313 21.14 -2.44 -21.65
N ASN A 314 21.12 -3.17 -20.55
CA ASN A 314 19.94 -3.69 -19.88
C ASN A 314 19.58 -2.79 -18.69
N THR A 315 18.58 -3.18 -17.92
CA THR A 315 18.17 -2.40 -16.74
C THR A 315 18.25 -3.27 -15.49
N ILE A 316 18.71 -2.68 -14.39
CA ILE A 316 18.65 -3.31 -13.07
C ILE A 316 17.85 -2.47 -12.10
N GLN A 317 17.06 -3.14 -11.29
CA GLN A 317 16.24 -2.56 -10.23
C GLN A 317 16.62 -3.21 -8.91
N ASN A 318 16.67 -2.40 -7.87
CA ASN A 318 16.74 -2.88 -6.51
C ASN A 318 15.70 -2.20 -5.66
N ALA A 319 15.05 -2.93 -4.75
CA ALA A 319 14.20 -2.36 -3.74
C ALA A 319 14.44 -3.03 -2.39
N ASN A 320 14.21 -2.30 -1.32
CA ASN A 320 14.15 -2.89 0.01
C ASN A 320 13.02 -2.29 0.85
N THR A 321 12.56 -3.05 1.84
CA THR A 321 11.66 -2.53 2.86
C THR A 321 12.12 -3.00 4.22
N HIS A 322 12.44 -2.06 5.10
CA HIS A 322 12.72 -2.29 6.51
C HIS A 322 11.48 -1.97 7.33
N ASN A 323 10.93 -2.95 8.03
CA ASN A 323 9.76 -2.79 8.89
C ASN A 323 10.11 -3.19 10.32
N ILE A 324 10.03 -2.24 11.25
CA ILE A 324 10.20 -2.48 12.69
C ILE A 324 8.85 -2.24 13.35
N ASN A 325 8.26 -3.30 13.89
CA ASN A 325 7.02 -3.25 14.65
C ASN A 325 7.33 -3.55 16.11
N THR A 326 7.14 -2.56 16.98
CA THR A 326 7.40 -2.69 18.42
C THR A 326 6.15 -2.39 19.23
N SER A 327 5.79 -3.29 20.13
CA SER A 327 4.70 -3.11 21.09
C SER A 327 5.23 -3.21 22.51
N LEU A 328 4.96 -2.20 23.32
CA LEU A 328 5.28 -2.13 24.75
C LEU A 328 4.02 -2.42 25.57
N ASP A 329 4.01 -3.51 26.33
CA ASP A 329 2.98 -3.83 27.32
C ASP A 329 3.38 -3.29 28.69
N MET A 330 3.01 -2.03 28.94
CA MET A 330 3.41 -1.31 30.15
C MET A 330 2.90 -1.98 31.43
N ASN A 331 1.83 -2.78 31.39
CA ASN A 331 1.39 -3.53 32.56
C ASN A 331 2.44 -4.53 33.05
N LYS A 332 3.22 -5.12 32.14
CA LYS A 332 4.36 -5.99 32.50
C LYS A 332 5.50 -5.19 33.10
N LEU A 333 5.82 -4.01 32.54
CA LEU A 333 6.83 -3.11 33.10
C LEU A 333 6.46 -2.70 34.53
N TYR A 334 5.23 -2.24 34.75
CA TYR A 334 4.75 -1.82 36.06
C TYR A 334 4.76 -2.96 37.09
N LYS A 335 4.41 -4.18 36.67
CA LYS A 335 4.56 -5.37 37.52
C LYS A 335 6.02 -5.65 37.88
N TYR A 336 6.94 -5.47 36.93
CA TYR A 336 8.36 -5.69 37.14
C TYR A 336 8.97 -4.69 38.14
N ILE A 337 8.62 -3.40 38.04
CA ILE A 337 9.08 -2.36 38.98
C ILE A 337 8.24 -2.29 40.28
N GLY A 338 7.28 -3.19 40.48
CA GLY A 338 6.48 -3.30 41.71
C GLY A 338 5.32 -2.30 41.84
N LEU A 339 4.98 -1.55 40.79
CA LEU A 339 3.82 -0.65 40.73
C LEU A 339 2.51 -1.43 40.49
N VAL A 340 2.19 -2.33 41.42
CA VAL A 340 0.97 -3.14 41.37
C VAL A 340 -0.05 -2.72 42.43
N LYS A 341 -1.33 -2.76 42.07
CA LYS A 341 -2.41 -2.46 43.02
C LYS A 341 -2.41 -3.44 44.17
N LYS A 342 -2.59 -2.94 45.38
CA LYS A 342 -2.73 -3.78 46.57
C LYS A 342 -4.16 -4.34 46.65
N PRO A 343 -4.33 -5.66 46.88
CA PRO A 343 -5.65 -6.28 46.92
C PRO A 343 -6.47 -5.75 48.10
N ILE A 344 -7.66 -5.22 47.80
CA ILE A 344 -8.62 -4.83 48.84
C ILE A 344 -9.39 -6.11 49.22
N ARG A 345 -8.92 -6.83 50.24
CA ARG A 345 -9.65 -7.99 50.79
C ARG A 345 -10.94 -7.50 51.45
N ARG A 346 -12.07 -7.65 50.74
CA ARG A 346 -13.39 -7.64 51.39
C ARG A 346 -13.61 -9.02 51.96
N VAL A 347 -13.38 -9.19 53.27
CA VAL A 347 -13.85 -10.38 53.98
C VAL A 347 -15.37 -10.30 53.97
N ARG A 348 -16.02 -11.05 53.08
CA ARG A 348 -17.45 -11.33 53.20
C ARG A 348 -17.57 -12.40 54.29
N THR A 349 -17.99 -12.00 55.48
CA THR A 349 -18.43 -12.94 56.51
C THR A 349 -19.63 -13.69 55.94
N ARG A 350 -19.44 -14.97 55.64
CA ARG A 350 -20.50 -15.87 55.20
C ARG A 350 -21.21 -16.32 56.47
N THR A 351 -22.31 -15.66 56.83
CA THR A 351 -23.20 -16.12 57.91
C THR A 351 -24.03 -17.28 57.37
N THR A 352 -23.62 -18.51 57.68
CA THR A 352 -24.46 -19.71 57.55
C THR A 352 -24.79 -20.20 58.96
N GLY A 353 -26.02 -19.95 59.43
CA GLY A 353 -26.56 -20.51 60.68
C GLY A 353 -27.68 -19.65 61.30
N PRO A 354 -28.83 -20.24 61.72
CA PRO A 354 -29.93 -19.52 62.36
C PRO A 354 -29.62 -19.20 63.85
N PRO A 355 -30.29 -18.20 64.46
CA PRO A 355 -29.87 -17.62 65.73
C PRO A 355 -30.36 -18.46 66.92
N THR A 356 -29.45 -18.83 67.83
CA THR A 356 -29.81 -19.28 69.19
C THR A 356 -28.84 -18.71 70.24
N SER A 357 -29.31 -18.69 71.48
CA SER A 357 -29.06 -17.68 72.52
C SER A 357 -27.77 -17.83 73.34
N LYS A 358 -27.29 -16.65 73.80
CA LYS A 358 -26.60 -16.32 75.07
C LYS A 358 -25.51 -17.29 75.61
N SER A 359 -24.24 -16.84 75.61
CA SER A 359 -23.39 -16.65 76.80
C SER A 359 -21.91 -16.37 76.42
N SER A 360 -21.37 -15.33 77.06
CA SER A 360 -20.00 -15.13 77.57
C SER A 360 -18.75 -15.42 76.71
N ALA A 361 -18.07 -14.31 76.40
CA ALA A 361 -16.63 -14.06 76.26
C ALA A 361 -15.64 -15.24 76.14
N LYS A 362 -14.91 -15.28 75.00
CA LYS A 362 -13.44 -15.37 75.01
C LYS A 362 -12.83 -14.83 73.70
N ASP A 363 -11.84 -13.97 73.89
CA ASP A 363 -10.99 -13.33 72.90
C ASP A 363 -10.54 -14.22 71.74
N LYS A 364 -10.83 -13.77 70.52
CA LYS A 364 -9.92 -13.92 69.38
C LYS A 364 -9.77 -12.56 68.70
N LYS A 365 -8.62 -11.92 68.94
CA LYS A 365 -8.17 -10.69 68.28
C LYS A 365 -8.39 -10.79 66.76
N GLN A 366 -9.37 -10.05 66.25
CA GLN A 366 -9.45 -9.78 64.81
C GLN A 366 -8.27 -8.86 64.43
N PRO A 367 -7.52 -9.19 63.36
CA PRO A 367 -6.43 -8.34 62.90
C PRO A 367 -7.00 -6.99 62.44
N LYS A 368 -6.43 -5.90 62.97
CA LYS A 368 -6.77 -4.52 62.60
C LYS A 368 -6.89 -4.38 61.07
N VAL A 369 -8.10 -4.14 60.59
CA VAL A 369 -8.37 -3.81 59.18
C VAL A 369 -7.66 -2.49 58.89
N LYS A 370 -6.49 -2.56 58.24
CA LYS A 370 -5.81 -1.38 57.72
C LYS A 370 -6.78 -0.60 56.83
N SER A 371 -6.92 0.70 57.11
CA SER A 371 -7.83 1.65 56.47
C SER A 371 -8.06 1.37 54.98
N GLN A 372 -9.30 1.03 54.65
CA GLN A 372 -9.76 0.82 53.28
C GLN A 372 -9.71 2.12 52.45
N SER A 373 -9.70 3.29 53.10
CA SER A 373 -9.56 4.60 52.46
C SER A 373 -8.13 4.87 51.98
N THR A 374 -7.14 4.65 52.84
CA THR A 374 -5.70 4.83 52.51
C THR A 374 -5.27 3.91 51.37
N THR A 375 -5.78 2.67 51.35
CA THR A 375 -5.52 1.71 50.27
C THR A 375 -6.16 2.13 48.94
N LYS A 376 -7.33 2.80 48.97
CA LYS A 376 -7.97 3.35 47.75
C LYS A 376 -7.20 4.54 47.18
N LEU A 377 -6.75 5.47 48.03
CA LEU A 377 -5.92 6.61 47.60
C LEU A 377 -4.58 6.15 47.02
N LEU A 378 -3.91 5.21 47.68
CA LEU A 378 -2.66 4.62 47.18
C LEU A 378 -2.86 3.91 45.82
N ASN A 379 -3.96 3.16 45.67
CA ASN A 379 -4.28 2.51 44.39
C ASN A 379 -4.66 3.52 43.29
N ALA A 380 -5.23 4.68 43.63
CA ALA A 380 -5.52 5.76 42.67
C ALA A 380 -4.23 6.45 42.20
N GLY A 381 -3.27 6.69 43.11
CA GLY A 381 -1.94 7.18 42.75
C GLY A 381 -1.19 6.20 41.84
N ILE A 382 -1.27 4.90 42.12
CA ILE A 382 -0.73 3.86 41.22
C ILE A 382 -1.44 3.88 39.86
N ASP A 383 -2.75 4.08 39.80
CA ASP A 383 -3.49 4.17 38.52
C ASP A 383 -3.00 5.32 37.63
N ILE A 384 -2.69 6.48 38.22
CA ILE A 384 -2.14 7.64 37.49
C ILE A 384 -0.72 7.36 37.00
N LEU A 385 0.15 6.84 37.88
CA LEU A 385 1.53 6.47 37.51
C LEU A 385 1.59 5.34 36.49
N THR A 386 0.57 4.48 36.45
CA THR A 386 0.44 3.37 35.51
C THR A 386 -0.55 3.68 34.39
N SER A 387 -0.76 4.96 34.08
CA SER A 387 -1.76 5.41 33.11
C SER A 387 -1.53 4.84 31.72
N VAL A 388 -0.30 4.89 31.21
CA VAL A 388 0.05 4.34 29.89
C VAL A 388 -0.07 2.81 29.93
N LYS A 389 -0.98 2.23 29.16
CA LYS A 389 -1.21 0.77 29.13
C LYS A 389 -0.45 0.07 28.02
N ARG A 390 -0.37 0.71 26.86
CA ARG A 390 0.26 0.16 25.67
C ARG A 390 0.89 1.28 24.85
N VAL A 391 2.08 1.04 24.32
CA VAL A 391 2.70 1.91 23.31
C VAL A 391 3.07 1.05 22.11
N GLN A 392 2.82 1.53 20.91
CA GLN A 392 3.19 0.88 19.65
C GLN A 392 4.01 1.84 18.81
N PHE A 393 5.09 1.33 18.24
CA PHE A 393 5.97 2.03 17.32
C PHE A 393 6.08 1.19 16.07
N ASN A 394 5.67 1.75 14.94
CA ASN A 394 5.84 1.14 13.64
C ASN A 394 6.72 2.06 12.81
N TYR A 395 7.89 1.57 12.40
CA TYR A 395 8.78 2.27 11.49
C TYR A 395 8.89 1.45 10.21
N SER A 396 8.63 2.10 9.08
CA SER A 396 8.77 1.52 7.74
C SER A 396 9.69 2.40 6.91
N GLU A 397 10.72 1.81 6.31
CA GLU A 397 11.60 2.47 5.37
C GLU A 397 11.64 1.65 4.09
N ASN A 398 11.07 2.21 3.02
CA ASN A 398 11.01 1.60 1.70
C ASN A 398 11.94 2.36 0.76
N ASN A 399 12.85 1.66 0.11
CA ASN A 399 13.81 2.24 -0.80
C ASN A 399 13.78 1.51 -2.14
N GLY A 400 14.12 2.22 -3.21
CA GLY A 400 14.33 1.62 -4.50
C GLY A 400 15.36 2.37 -5.34
N THR A 401 16.02 1.66 -6.23
CA THR A 401 16.92 2.20 -7.25
C THR A 401 16.60 1.54 -8.59
N TYR A 402 16.70 2.33 -9.65
CA TYR A 402 16.64 1.89 -11.03
C TYR A 402 17.87 2.42 -11.74
N LEU A 403 18.72 1.51 -12.22
CA LEU A 403 19.90 1.84 -13.01
C LEU A 403 19.72 1.24 -14.41
N PRO A 404 19.36 2.08 -15.40
CA PRO A 404 19.36 1.67 -16.79
C PRO A 404 20.79 1.60 -17.34
N GLY A 405 20.96 1.12 -18.57
CA GLY A 405 22.26 1.09 -19.25
C GLY A 405 23.24 0.04 -18.75
N TYR A 406 22.80 -0.96 -17.97
CA TYR A 406 23.65 -1.99 -17.39
C TYR A 406 24.00 -3.10 -18.40
N THR A 407 25.26 -3.20 -18.81
CA THR A 407 25.68 -4.08 -19.93
C THR A 407 25.84 -5.54 -19.54
N GLN A 408 25.92 -5.87 -18.25
CA GLN A 408 26.14 -7.26 -17.83
C GLN A 408 24.84 -8.08 -17.85
N THR A 409 24.97 -9.34 -18.28
CA THR A 409 23.91 -10.34 -18.27
C THR A 409 24.04 -11.24 -17.03
N PRO A 410 22.96 -11.54 -16.30
CA PRO A 410 23.01 -12.41 -15.13
C PRO A 410 23.22 -13.88 -15.50
N GLY A 411 23.72 -14.66 -14.54
CA GLY A 411 23.81 -16.12 -14.67
C GLY A 411 22.47 -16.82 -14.45
N PHE A 412 22.40 -18.12 -14.71
CA PHE A 412 21.16 -18.91 -14.71
C PHE A 412 20.44 -18.99 -13.33
N LEU A 413 21.19 -19.21 -12.24
CA LEU A 413 20.62 -19.38 -10.89
C LEU A 413 20.35 -18.06 -10.17
N GLY A 414 20.78 -16.94 -10.73
CA GLY A 414 20.85 -15.65 -10.05
C GLY A 414 22.11 -14.89 -10.43
N THR A 415 22.23 -13.70 -9.87
CA THR A 415 23.44 -12.87 -9.95
C THR A 415 23.80 -12.34 -8.57
N LEU A 416 25.10 -12.19 -8.31
CA LEU A 416 25.65 -11.46 -7.17
C LEU A 416 26.31 -10.14 -7.59
N LYS A 417 26.15 -9.76 -8.87
CA LYS A 417 26.59 -8.49 -9.44
C LYS A 417 25.38 -7.55 -9.57
N PRO A 418 25.56 -6.21 -9.41
CA PRO A 418 26.82 -5.49 -9.22
C PRO A 418 27.52 -5.76 -7.89
N THR A 419 26.76 -5.99 -6.82
CA THR A 419 27.28 -6.44 -5.52
C THR A 419 26.29 -7.38 -4.85
N PHE A 420 26.78 -8.27 -3.97
CA PHE A 420 25.92 -9.13 -3.13
C PHE A 420 24.89 -8.29 -2.36
N GLY A 421 25.31 -7.16 -1.80
CA GLY A 421 24.39 -6.27 -1.11
C GLY A 421 23.27 -5.79 -2.04
N TYR A 422 23.61 -5.26 -3.22
CA TYR A 422 22.64 -4.72 -4.16
C TYR A 422 21.65 -5.80 -4.63
N THR A 423 22.11 -7.02 -4.90
CA THR A 423 21.21 -8.11 -5.34
C THR A 423 20.24 -8.56 -4.24
N PHE A 424 20.50 -8.18 -2.99
CA PHE A 424 19.65 -8.50 -1.84
C PHE A 424 18.95 -7.30 -1.22
N GLY A 425 18.95 -6.12 -1.87
CA GLY A 425 18.24 -4.94 -1.34
C GLY A 425 19.12 -3.81 -0.82
N SER A 426 20.46 -3.87 -0.91
CA SER A 426 21.31 -2.77 -0.46
C SER A 426 21.18 -1.57 -1.39
N GLN A 427 20.93 -0.40 -0.80
CA GLN A 427 20.80 0.88 -1.49
C GLN A 427 22.12 1.66 -1.50
N ALA A 428 23.25 0.96 -1.31
CA ALA A 428 24.56 1.55 -1.49
C ALA A 428 24.73 1.98 -2.95
N ASP A 429 25.38 3.13 -3.16
CA ASP A 429 25.58 3.67 -4.50
C ASP A 429 26.47 2.74 -5.34
N ILE A 430 25.90 2.22 -6.43
CA ILE A 430 26.59 1.34 -7.37
C ILE A 430 26.98 2.06 -8.67
N ARG A 431 26.57 3.31 -8.89
CA ARG A 431 26.74 4.00 -10.18
C ARG A 431 28.22 4.12 -10.56
N SER A 432 29.02 4.69 -9.67
CA SER A 432 30.47 4.84 -9.88
C SER A 432 31.22 3.51 -9.87
N LEU A 433 30.69 2.47 -9.21
CA LEU A 433 31.26 1.13 -9.26
C LEU A 433 30.99 0.47 -10.61
N ALA A 434 29.75 0.56 -11.10
CA ALA A 434 29.34 0.01 -12.38
C ALA A 434 30.05 0.71 -13.54
N ALA A 435 30.19 2.04 -13.49
CA ALA A 435 30.91 2.80 -14.50
C ALA A 435 32.39 2.38 -14.59
N ARG A 436 33.13 2.42 -13.47
CA ARG A 436 34.56 2.03 -13.41
C ARG A 436 34.82 0.59 -13.86
N ASN A 437 33.90 -0.33 -13.57
CA ASN A 437 34.01 -1.72 -14.00
C ASN A 437 33.58 -1.96 -15.46
N GLY A 438 33.20 -0.91 -16.21
CA GLY A 438 32.73 -1.03 -17.59
C GLY A 438 31.37 -1.72 -17.72
N TRP A 439 30.53 -1.67 -16.69
CA TRP A 439 29.21 -2.30 -16.66
C TRP A 439 28.07 -1.37 -17.10
N LEU A 440 28.38 -0.16 -17.55
CA LEU A 440 27.42 0.81 -18.05
C LEU A 440 27.65 1.10 -19.53
N THR A 441 26.58 1.47 -20.24
CA THR A 441 26.65 1.93 -21.63
C THR A 441 27.60 3.11 -21.75
N LEU A 442 28.38 3.11 -22.84
CA LEU A 442 29.31 4.18 -23.19
C LEU A 442 28.68 5.18 -24.18
N TYR A 443 27.41 4.99 -24.54
CA TYR A 443 26.67 5.90 -25.42
C TYR A 443 26.42 7.24 -24.73
N GLN A 444 26.90 8.33 -25.33
CA GLN A 444 26.93 9.65 -24.69
C GLN A 444 25.56 10.34 -24.64
N ASP A 445 24.65 10.00 -25.57
CA ASP A 445 23.31 10.58 -25.66
C ASP A 445 22.24 9.67 -25.00
N PHE A 446 22.63 8.92 -23.98
CA PHE A 446 21.74 8.00 -23.29
C PHE A 446 20.60 8.73 -22.55
N ASN A 447 19.37 8.45 -22.95
CA ASN A 447 18.19 9.21 -22.50
C ASN A 447 17.52 8.66 -21.23
N GLN A 448 17.76 7.41 -20.84
CA GLN A 448 17.13 6.82 -19.67
C GLN A 448 17.79 7.32 -18.38
N GLN A 449 16.97 7.74 -17.43
CA GLN A 449 17.44 8.32 -16.17
C GLN A 449 17.67 7.25 -15.10
N PHE A 450 18.75 7.43 -14.32
CA PHE A 450 18.87 6.75 -13.04
C PHE A 450 17.82 7.33 -12.09
N THR A 451 17.14 6.45 -11.33
CA THR A 451 16.20 6.91 -10.31
C THR A 451 16.40 6.22 -8.97
N SER A 452 16.15 6.94 -7.88
CA SER A 452 16.17 6.40 -6.53
C SER A 452 15.02 6.95 -5.69
N THR A 453 14.25 6.05 -5.07
CA THR A 453 13.14 6.36 -4.19
C THR A 453 13.50 6.03 -2.74
N ASN A 454 13.06 6.87 -1.80
CA ASN A 454 13.20 6.68 -0.37
C ASN A 454 11.93 7.15 0.33
N THR A 455 11.24 6.24 1.00
CA THR A 455 10.03 6.51 1.78
C THR A 455 10.28 6.12 3.22
N LYS A 456 10.11 7.06 4.14
CA LYS A 456 10.23 6.81 5.59
C LYS A 456 8.90 7.12 6.25
N GLN A 457 8.34 6.14 6.94
CA GLN A 457 7.10 6.27 7.71
C GLN A 457 7.34 5.85 9.15
N LEU A 458 6.94 6.72 10.08
CA LEU A 458 6.94 6.47 11.51
C LEU A 458 5.52 6.69 12.03
N ASP A 459 4.92 5.64 12.58
CA ASP A 459 3.66 5.71 13.30
C ASP A 459 3.88 5.35 14.76
N VAL A 460 3.47 6.25 15.65
CA VAL A 460 3.52 6.07 17.09
C VAL A 460 2.10 6.11 17.61
N SER A 461 1.73 5.14 18.44
CA SER A 461 0.47 5.19 19.17
C SER A 461 0.64 4.79 20.62
N ALA A 462 -0.10 5.44 21.52
CA ALA A 462 -0.11 5.11 22.93
C ALA A 462 -1.55 5.09 23.45
N SER A 463 -1.90 4.10 24.24
CA SER A 463 -3.20 4.02 24.90
C SER A 463 -3.03 4.25 26.40
N LEU A 464 -3.69 5.27 26.91
CA LEU A 464 -3.63 5.72 28.30
C LEU A 464 -4.98 5.51 28.99
N GLU A 465 -4.94 5.06 30.23
CA GLU A 465 -6.07 5.00 31.15
C GLU A 465 -5.65 5.62 32.51
N PRO A 466 -5.58 6.97 32.61
CA PRO A 466 -5.13 7.65 33.83
C PRO A 466 -6.04 7.43 35.03
N VAL A 467 -7.34 7.33 34.77
CA VAL A 467 -8.36 6.95 35.75
C VAL A 467 -9.30 5.95 35.12
N LYS A 468 -9.90 5.08 35.94
CA LYS A 468 -10.85 4.05 35.44
C LYS A 468 -11.96 4.70 34.62
N ASP A 469 -12.24 4.13 33.46
CA ASP A 469 -13.25 4.56 32.48
C ASP A 469 -12.92 5.86 31.72
N LEU A 470 -11.71 6.43 31.88
CA LEU A 470 -11.14 7.45 31.00
C LEU A 470 -10.09 6.79 30.11
N LYS A 471 -10.35 6.72 28.81
CA LYS A 471 -9.39 6.23 27.81
C LYS A 471 -8.92 7.41 26.97
N ILE A 472 -7.61 7.51 26.76
CA ILE A 472 -6.99 8.49 25.88
C ILE A 472 -6.07 7.71 24.96
N ASP A 473 -6.38 7.68 23.67
CA ASP A 473 -5.52 7.12 22.65
C ASP A 473 -4.78 8.29 21.98
N ILE A 474 -3.46 8.21 21.97
CA ILE A 474 -2.56 9.20 21.38
C ILE A 474 -1.98 8.60 20.11
N VAL A 475 -1.94 9.37 19.03
CA VAL A 475 -1.36 8.95 17.74
C VAL A 475 -0.46 10.04 17.18
N GLY A 476 0.67 9.67 16.61
CA GLY A 476 1.56 10.58 15.89
C GLY A 476 2.09 9.88 14.65
N ASN A 477 2.18 10.60 13.53
CA ASN A 477 2.68 10.05 12.28
C ASN A 477 3.70 11.00 11.65
N ARG A 478 4.68 10.44 10.96
CA ARG A 478 5.61 11.19 10.11
C ARG A 478 5.90 10.36 8.86
N THR A 479 5.69 10.96 7.71
CA THR A 479 5.96 10.36 6.39
C THR A 479 6.83 11.32 5.59
N TYR A 480 7.92 10.82 5.04
CA TYR A 480 8.80 11.56 4.15
C TYR A 480 9.04 10.70 2.90
N TYR A 481 8.68 11.23 1.74
CA TYR A 481 8.89 10.60 0.45
C TYR A 481 9.86 11.45 -0.36
N LYS A 482 10.89 10.81 -0.91
CA LYS A 482 11.88 11.42 -1.79
C LYS A 482 12.06 10.54 -3.02
N ASN A 483 12.01 11.14 -4.19
CA ASN A 483 12.44 10.58 -5.46
C ASN A 483 13.59 11.42 -5.99
N PHE A 484 14.66 10.76 -6.42
CA PHE A 484 15.82 11.34 -7.05
C PHE A 484 15.92 10.80 -8.46
N THR A 485 16.16 11.69 -9.44
CA THR A 485 16.30 11.32 -10.84
C THR A 485 17.44 12.11 -11.45
N GLU A 486 18.26 11.48 -12.28
CA GLU A 486 19.29 12.18 -13.05
C GLU A 486 19.53 11.47 -14.39
N ASN A 487 19.89 12.25 -15.40
CA ASN A 487 20.55 11.71 -16.58
C ASN A 487 22.02 11.44 -16.23
N TYR A 488 22.71 10.64 -17.04
CA TYR A 488 24.15 10.44 -16.83
C TYR A 488 24.84 10.05 -18.13
N ARG A 489 26.17 10.18 -18.11
CA ARG A 489 27.06 9.61 -19.12
C ARG A 489 28.30 9.02 -18.45
N VAL A 490 29.00 8.16 -19.18
CA VAL A 490 30.29 7.59 -18.74
C VAL A 490 31.39 8.28 -19.53
N ASP A 491 32.33 8.93 -18.84
CA ASP A 491 33.49 9.55 -19.46
C ASP A 491 34.60 8.52 -19.66
N VAL A 492 34.75 8.06 -20.90
CA VAL A 492 35.73 7.04 -21.29
C VAL A 492 37.16 7.59 -21.22
N ASN A 493 37.36 8.89 -21.36
CA ASN A 493 38.69 9.52 -21.32
C ASN A 493 39.24 9.65 -19.90
N ASN A 494 38.39 9.48 -18.88
CA ASN A 494 38.73 9.62 -17.47
C ASN A 494 38.36 8.37 -16.66
N ASP A 495 38.94 7.23 -17.01
CA ASP A 495 38.80 5.94 -16.29
C ASP A 495 37.33 5.49 -16.08
N ASN A 496 36.50 5.67 -17.12
CA ASN A 496 35.06 5.37 -17.10
C ASN A 496 34.33 6.01 -15.91
N GLN A 497 34.60 7.28 -15.64
CA GLN A 497 33.94 8.01 -14.56
C GLN A 497 32.45 8.22 -14.85
N TYR A 498 31.60 7.97 -13.85
CA TYR A 498 30.19 8.31 -13.89
C TYR A 498 30.00 9.82 -13.74
N VAL A 499 29.34 10.46 -14.71
CA VAL A 499 29.02 11.89 -14.69
C VAL A 499 27.50 12.05 -14.65
N GLY A 500 26.96 12.45 -13.50
CA GLY A 500 25.56 12.80 -13.35
C GLY A 500 25.24 14.11 -14.04
N LEU A 501 24.11 14.16 -14.74
CA LEU A 501 23.60 15.30 -15.49
C LEU A 501 22.25 15.69 -14.89
N THR A 502 22.09 17.00 -14.63
CA THR A 502 20.82 17.61 -14.18
C THR A 502 20.11 16.85 -13.04
N PRO A 503 20.79 16.60 -11.90
CA PRO A 503 20.19 15.87 -10.79
C PRO A 503 18.99 16.61 -10.21
N ASN A 504 17.85 15.93 -10.14
CA ASN A 504 16.60 16.47 -9.63
C ASN A 504 16.07 15.60 -8.50
N THR A 505 15.80 16.21 -7.34
CA THR A 505 15.09 15.56 -6.24
C THR A 505 13.71 16.16 -6.11
N PHE A 506 12.67 15.34 -5.99
CA PHE A 506 11.34 15.81 -5.62
C PHE A 506 10.63 14.83 -4.68
N GLY A 507 9.59 15.27 -4.01
CA GLY A 507 8.88 14.41 -3.07
C GLY A 507 7.80 15.12 -2.28
N ASN A 508 7.32 14.47 -1.23
CA ASN A 508 6.31 15.01 -0.34
C ASN A 508 6.64 14.71 1.13
N PHE A 509 6.01 15.46 2.03
CA PHE A 509 6.22 15.32 3.46
C PHE A 509 4.90 15.49 4.20
N ASN A 510 4.68 14.67 5.22
CA ASN A 510 3.51 14.78 6.09
C ASN A 510 3.92 14.47 7.52
N ILE A 511 3.49 15.27 8.48
CA ILE A 511 3.75 15.03 9.90
C ILE A 511 2.59 15.49 10.75
N SER A 512 2.28 14.74 11.81
CA SER A 512 1.32 15.19 12.79
C SER A 512 1.85 16.40 13.57
N THR A 513 1.01 17.42 13.70
CA THR A 513 1.35 18.70 14.34
C THR A 513 0.20 19.17 15.23
N LEU A 514 0.36 20.29 15.92
CA LEU A 514 -0.65 20.85 16.83
C LEU A 514 -0.95 22.31 16.49
N LEU A 515 -2.22 22.61 16.19
CA LEU A 515 -2.73 23.93 15.81
C LEU A 515 -3.76 24.48 16.81
N ILE A 516 -4.02 23.73 17.89
CA ILE A 516 -5.12 23.96 18.83
C ILE A 516 -5.12 25.36 19.46
N LYS A 517 -3.95 26.00 19.57
CA LYS A 517 -3.82 27.35 20.16
C LYS A 517 -4.57 28.41 19.35
N THR A 518 -4.63 28.26 18.03
CA THR A 518 -5.33 29.21 17.13
C THR A 518 -6.67 28.66 16.63
N ALA A 519 -7.06 27.46 17.04
CA ALA A 519 -8.29 26.81 16.57
C ALA A 519 -9.58 27.60 16.90
N PHE A 520 -9.54 28.43 17.94
CA PHE A 520 -10.68 29.21 18.42
C PHE A 520 -10.45 30.73 18.33
N SER A 521 -9.38 31.19 17.66
CA SER A 521 -9.19 32.61 17.39
C SER A 521 -10.27 33.11 16.41
N LYS A 522 -10.45 34.44 16.34
CA LYS A 522 -11.39 35.02 15.38
C LYS A 522 -10.85 34.77 13.97
N SER A 523 -11.68 34.17 13.11
CA SER A 523 -11.42 33.97 11.69
C SER A 523 -12.76 33.99 10.97
N ASP A 524 -13.09 35.12 10.35
CA ASP A 524 -14.30 35.34 9.56
C ASP A 524 -13.94 35.85 8.15
N GLU A 525 -14.96 36.20 7.34
CA GLU A 525 -14.74 36.71 5.99
C GLU A 525 -13.89 37.98 5.95
N THR A 526 -13.81 38.73 7.05
CA THR A 526 -13.21 40.06 7.10
C THR A 526 -11.90 40.11 7.90
N VAL A 527 -11.78 39.33 8.97
CA VAL A 527 -10.67 39.41 9.94
C VAL A 527 -10.21 38.02 10.35
N SER A 528 -8.89 37.84 10.48
CA SER A 528 -8.29 36.66 11.12
C SER A 528 -7.06 37.05 11.94
N ASP A 529 -7.08 36.77 13.24
CA ASP A 529 -5.98 37.12 14.15
C ASP A 529 -4.69 36.37 13.77
N ALA A 530 -4.81 35.06 13.53
CA ALA A 530 -3.69 34.22 13.10
C ALA A 530 -3.13 34.64 11.74
N PHE A 531 -3.99 35.14 10.83
CA PHE A 531 -3.52 35.68 9.55
C PHE A 531 -2.76 37.00 9.72
N ASN A 532 -3.20 37.87 10.64
CA ASN A 532 -2.49 39.10 10.97
C ASN A 532 -1.11 38.81 11.58
N ASP A 533 -1.05 37.86 12.50
CA ASP A 533 0.21 37.36 13.05
C ASP A 533 1.13 36.82 11.96
N PHE A 534 0.58 36.08 10.98
CA PHE A 534 1.35 35.61 9.83
C PHE A 534 1.96 36.79 9.07
N ARG A 535 1.17 37.81 8.72
CA ARG A 535 1.65 38.99 8.00
C ARG A 535 2.78 39.71 8.75
N SER A 536 2.65 39.89 10.08
CA SER A 536 3.67 40.56 10.90
C SER A 536 4.91 39.70 11.15
N ASN A 537 4.75 38.38 11.25
CA ASN A 537 5.86 37.46 11.51
C ASN A 537 6.87 37.40 10.36
N ARG A 538 6.47 37.76 9.13
CA ARG A 538 7.36 37.77 7.96
C ARG A 538 8.62 38.60 8.22
N LEU A 539 8.47 39.84 8.71
CA LEU A 539 9.61 40.72 8.97
C LEU A 539 10.54 40.17 10.07
N ILE A 540 9.95 39.61 11.14
CA ILE A 540 10.70 39.00 12.25
C ILE A 540 11.56 37.83 11.73
N ILE A 541 10.95 36.98 10.90
CA ILE A 541 11.63 35.83 10.30
C ILE A 541 12.73 36.28 9.32
N ALA A 542 12.46 37.26 8.46
CA ALA A 542 13.42 37.75 7.48
C ALA A 542 14.70 38.26 8.15
N ARG A 543 14.58 39.07 9.21
CA ARG A 543 15.72 39.52 10.03
C ARG A 543 16.47 38.36 10.66
N ARG A 544 15.76 37.34 11.13
CA ARG A 544 16.35 36.15 11.73
C ARG A 544 17.12 35.32 10.71
N LEU A 545 16.60 35.15 9.50
CA LEU A 545 17.28 34.44 8.41
C LEU A 545 18.52 35.19 7.96
N ALA A 546 18.45 36.52 7.80
CA ALA A 546 19.61 37.36 7.50
C ALA A 546 20.71 37.18 8.57
N THR A 547 20.34 37.29 9.86
CA THR A 547 21.28 37.08 10.99
C THR A 547 21.89 35.68 10.99
N GLN A 548 21.07 34.64 10.72
CA GLN A 548 21.53 33.24 10.73
C GLN A 548 22.50 32.93 9.60
N ASN A 549 22.30 33.53 8.43
CA ASN A 549 23.14 33.32 7.25
C ASN A 549 24.34 34.27 7.19
N GLY A 550 24.40 35.28 8.06
CA GLY A 550 25.50 36.26 8.10
C GLY A 550 25.30 37.48 7.18
N ALA A 551 24.11 37.66 6.60
CA ALA A 551 23.75 38.85 5.83
C ALA A 551 23.51 40.07 6.75
N ASP A 552 23.79 41.27 6.26
CA ASP A 552 23.54 42.51 7.01
C ASP A 552 22.02 42.72 7.21
N VAL A 553 21.59 42.77 8.46
CA VAL A 553 20.19 42.95 8.84
C VAL A 553 19.73 44.40 8.61
N ASN A 554 20.66 45.33 8.45
CA ASN A 554 20.37 46.76 8.25
C ASN A 554 20.35 47.16 6.77
N ASP A 555 20.77 46.28 5.85
CA ASP A 555 20.63 46.49 4.42
C ASP A 555 19.21 46.10 4.00
N LEU A 556 18.32 47.09 3.96
CA LEU A 556 16.88 46.89 3.78
C LEU A 556 16.43 47.21 2.34
N ASP A 557 15.40 46.51 1.89
CA ASP A 557 14.63 46.84 0.69
C ASP A 557 13.60 47.96 0.96
N ASP A 558 12.89 48.37 -0.09
CA ASP A 558 11.88 49.44 -0.03
C ASP A 558 10.71 49.12 0.93
N ASP A 559 10.46 47.84 1.21
CA ASP A 559 9.43 47.35 2.12
C ASP A 559 9.94 47.18 3.57
N GLY A 560 11.22 47.48 3.84
CA GLY A 560 11.86 47.39 5.15
C GLY A 560 12.32 45.99 5.57
N TYR A 561 12.43 45.04 4.63
CA TYR A 561 12.97 43.69 4.83
C TYR A 561 14.45 43.66 4.47
N PRO A 562 15.29 42.83 5.13
CA PRO A 562 16.67 42.62 4.69
C PRO A 562 16.73 42.15 3.23
N LYS A 563 17.57 42.77 2.41
CA LYS A 563 17.72 42.40 1.00
C LYS A 563 18.07 40.91 0.84
N GLY A 564 17.51 40.26 -0.18
CA GLY A 564 17.60 38.81 -0.37
C GLY A 564 16.60 37.98 0.45
N PHE A 565 15.96 38.56 1.47
CA PHE A 565 14.92 37.95 2.30
C PHE A 565 13.64 38.78 2.30
N GLY A 566 13.12 39.09 1.12
CA GLY A 566 11.92 39.90 0.94
C GLY A 566 10.65 39.22 1.47
N LYS A 567 9.58 40.02 1.57
CA LYS A 567 8.29 39.62 2.18
C LYS A 567 7.61 38.42 1.53
N ASN A 568 7.92 38.14 0.26
CA ASN A 568 7.36 37.06 -0.54
C ASN A 568 8.32 35.88 -0.74
N SER A 569 9.51 35.93 -0.11
CA SER A 569 10.45 34.82 -0.13
C SER A 569 9.85 33.58 0.53
N GLN A 570 9.95 32.42 -0.14
CA GLN A 570 9.49 31.13 0.40
C GLN A 570 10.10 30.83 1.77
N ASN A 571 11.41 31.09 1.94
CA ASN A 571 12.12 30.87 3.21
C ASN A 571 11.57 31.74 4.34
N VAL A 572 11.02 32.92 4.02
CA VAL A 572 10.38 33.82 5.00
C VAL A 572 8.95 33.38 5.28
N LEU A 573 8.17 33.17 4.23
CA LEU A 573 6.74 32.86 4.30
C LEU A 573 6.47 31.54 5.05
N LEU A 574 7.23 30.48 4.77
CA LEU A 574 6.99 29.16 5.36
C LEU A 574 7.04 29.16 6.91
N PRO A 575 8.15 29.55 7.56
CA PRO A 575 8.20 29.55 9.03
C PRO A 575 7.34 30.64 9.65
N ALA A 576 7.07 31.78 8.97
CA ALA A 576 6.12 32.78 9.45
C ALA A 576 4.68 32.22 9.50
N PHE A 577 4.27 31.48 8.46
CA PHE A 577 2.99 30.79 8.38
C PHE A 577 2.86 29.74 9.47
N LEU A 578 3.89 28.88 9.62
CA LEU A 578 3.89 27.87 10.68
C LEU A 578 3.86 28.50 12.07
N ALA A 579 4.61 29.57 12.33
CA ALA A 579 4.63 30.26 13.62
C ALA A 579 3.24 30.76 14.01
N ALA A 580 2.59 31.47 13.09
CA ALA A 580 1.29 32.07 13.30
C ALA A 580 0.22 31.02 13.63
N TYR A 581 0.06 30.00 12.78
CA TYR A 581 -1.02 29.03 12.95
C TYR A 581 -0.77 27.97 14.02
N THR A 582 0.47 27.67 14.36
CA THR A 582 0.79 26.83 15.54
C THR A 582 0.73 27.61 16.85
N GLY A 583 0.64 28.94 16.81
CA GLY A 583 0.70 29.81 17.99
C GLY A 583 2.06 29.71 18.70
N THR A 584 3.14 29.70 17.92
CA THR A 584 4.52 29.74 18.43
C THR A 584 5.15 31.09 18.11
N ASP A 585 6.04 31.55 18.99
CA ASP A 585 6.78 32.80 18.80
C ASP A 585 7.68 32.71 17.55
N ALA A 586 7.53 33.67 16.63
CA ALA A 586 8.31 33.74 15.40
C ALA A 586 9.83 33.82 15.65
N ASN A 587 10.27 34.33 16.80
CA ASN A 587 11.68 34.35 17.17
C ASN A 587 12.23 32.93 17.49
N LYS A 588 11.37 31.99 17.88
CA LYS A 588 11.74 30.65 18.37
C LYS A 588 11.32 29.50 17.45
N VAL A 589 10.43 29.75 16.49
CA VAL A 589 9.98 28.71 15.55
C VAL A 589 11.17 28.15 14.76
N ASN A 590 11.23 26.85 14.52
CA ASN A 590 12.28 26.29 13.67
C ASN A 590 12.05 26.72 12.20
N THR A 591 13.09 27.20 11.51
CA THR A 591 13.05 27.68 10.11
C THR A 591 13.01 26.57 9.08
N SER A 592 13.45 25.35 9.42
CA SER A 592 13.46 24.21 8.50
C SER A 592 12.03 23.77 8.13
N ALA A 593 11.81 23.49 6.84
CA ALA A 593 10.57 22.93 6.34
C ALA A 593 10.28 21.53 6.91
N PHE A 594 11.30 20.68 7.05
CA PHE A 594 11.10 19.30 7.48
C PHE A 594 11.24 19.20 9.01
N ARG A 595 10.21 18.68 9.67
CA ARG A 595 10.19 18.45 11.12
C ARG A 595 10.57 17.00 11.44
N ASP A 596 11.28 16.77 12.53
CA ASP A 596 11.75 15.43 12.90
C ASP A 596 10.81 14.68 13.84
N VAL A 597 10.17 15.40 14.77
CA VAL A 597 9.36 14.79 15.83
C VAL A 597 7.88 15.03 15.57
N PRO A 598 7.07 13.98 15.37
CA PRO A 598 5.63 14.12 15.25
C PRO A 598 5.02 14.54 16.60
N ILE A 599 4.12 15.52 16.56
CA ILE A 599 3.38 15.95 17.74
C ILE A 599 2.12 15.08 17.87
N PRO A 600 1.79 14.59 19.08
CA PRO A 600 0.66 13.70 19.28
C PRO A 600 -0.71 14.36 19.05
N ASN A 601 -1.52 13.70 18.25
CA ASN A 601 -2.98 13.84 18.18
C ASN A 601 -3.64 12.91 19.21
N TRP A 602 -4.90 13.15 19.59
CA TRP A 602 -5.55 12.34 20.62
C TRP A 602 -7.05 12.08 20.39
N ASP A 603 -7.49 10.94 20.90
CA ASP A 603 -8.88 10.52 20.99
C ASP A 603 -9.19 10.18 22.46
N LEU A 604 -10.06 10.96 23.09
CA LEU A 604 -10.47 10.86 24.49
C LEU A 604 -11.89 10.30 24.59
N LYS A 605 -12.10 9.34 25.49
CA LYS A 605 -13.42 8.81 25.82
C LYS A 605 -13.57 8.60 27.32
N TYR A 606 -14.60 9.20 27.90
CA TYR A 606 -14.95 9.05 29.31
C TYR A 606 -16.34 8.43 29.49
N SER A 607 -16.43 7.36 30.27
CA SER A 607 -17.70 6.67 30.59
C SER A 607 -17.97 6.55 32.09
N GLY A 608 -17.15 7.18 32.94
CA GLY A 608 -17.22 7.06 34.39
C GLY A 608 -18.46 7.67 35.03
N PHE A 609 -19.20 8.54 34.35
CA PHE A 609 -20.46 9.11 34.84
C PHE A 609 -21.48 8.05 35.28
N MET A 610 -21.48 6.87 34.64
CA MET A 610 -22.36 5.75 34.99
C MET A 610 -22.12 5.17 36.40
N LYS A 611 -21.00 5.49 37.05
CA LYS A 611 -20.73 5.12 38.45
C LYS A 611 -21.47 6.01 39.45
N MET A 612 -21.92 7.19 39.06
CA MET A 612 -22.69 8.10 39.90
C MET A 612 -24.15 7.63 39.99
N ALA A 613 -24.74 7.67 41.19
CA ALA A 613 -26.10 7.16 41.43
C ALA A 613 -27.17 7.88 40.57
N TRP A 614 -27.02 9.19 40.38
CA TRP A 614 -27.92 10.00 39.57
C TRP A 614 -27.98 9.53 38.11
N PHE A 615 -26.82 9.24 37.50
CA PHE A 615 -26.71 8.77 36.12
C PHE A 615 -27.22 7.32 35.99
N LYS A 616 -26.78 6.44 36.89
CA LYS A 616 -27.22 5.03 36.91
C LYS A 616 -28.74 4.86 37.06
N LYS A 617 -29.42 5.82 37.71
CA LYS A 617 -30.89 5.82 37.84
C LYS A 617 -31.58 6.12 36.51
N ARG A 618 -31.07 7.08 35.73
CA ARG A 618 -31.73 7.62 34.51
C ARG A 618 -31.25 7.00 33.19
N PHE A 619 -29.96 6.65 33.12
CA PHE A 619 -29.31 6.17 31.91
C PHE A 619 -28.94 4.68 32.01
N LYS A 620 -28.95 4.00 30.87
CA LYS A 620 -28.30 2.69 30.63
C LYS A 620 -26.85 2.88 30.18
N ARG A 621 -26.59 3.91 29.36
CA ARG A 621 -25.27 4.27 28.86
C ARG A 621 -25.13 5.78 28.85
N PHE A 622 -23.95 6.26 29.21
CA PHE A 622 -23.56 7.65 29.07
C PHE A 622 -22.06 7.70 28.80
N SER A 623 -21.64 8.34 27.72
CA SER A 623 -20.24 8.57 27.42
C SER A 623 -20.01 9.92 26.74
N LEU A 624 -18.90 10.54 27.10
CA LEU A 624 -18.37 11.75 26.49
C LEU A 624 -17.13 11.38 25.67
N THR A 625 -17.06 11.83 24.42
CA THR A 625 -15.93 11.58 23.52
C THR A 625 -15.46 12.91 22.93
N HIS A 626 -14.15 13.03 22.73
CA HIS A 626 -13.48 14.16 22.09
C HIS A 626 -12.32 13.61 21.25
N GLY A 627 -12.12 14.09 20.03
CA GLY A 627 -11.04 13.70 19.14
C GLY A 627 -10.43 14.92 18.49
N TYR A 628 -9.11 14.99 18.45
CA TYR A 628 -8.34 16.06 17.84
C TYR A 628 -7.26 15.49 16.94
N ARG A 629 -7.21 15.97 15.70
CA ARG A 629 -6.20 15.59 14.71
C ARG A 629 -5.71 16.82 13.98
N SER A 630 -4.39 16.94 13.84
CA SER A 630 -3.80 17.97 13.01
C SER A 630 -2.54 17.45 12.30
N THR A 631 -2.35 17.92 11.07
CA THR A 631 -1.28 17.47 10.16
C THR A 631 -0.70 18.65 9.39
N TYR A 632 0.62 18.63 9.22
CA TYR A 632 1.39 19.53 8.37
C TYR A 632 1.91 18.75 7.16
N THR A 633 1.49 19.16 5.98
CA THR A 633 1.77 18.49 4.72
C THR A 633 2.46 19.46 3.76
N ILE A 634 3.57 19.03 3.18
CA ILE A 634 4.19 19.62 2.00
C ILE A 634 3.77 18.73 0.83
N ASN A 635 2.89 19.24 -0.05
CA ASN A 635 2.33 18.45 -1.14
C ASN A 635 3.42 18.02 -2.13
N GLN A 636 4.29 18.95 -2.48
CA GLN A 636 5.44 18.72 -3.34
C GLN A 636 6.58 19.65 -2.92
N PHE A 637 7.76 19.07 -2.79
CA PHE A 637 9.03 19.78 -2.80
C PHE A 637 9.85 19.31 -3.99
N GLN A 638 10.70 20.17 -4.54
CA GLN A 638 11.66 19.81 -5.57
C GLN A 638 12.97 20.61 -5.43
N THR A 639 14.07 20.09 -5.94
CA THR A 639 15.34 20.83 -6.05
C THR A 639 15.17 21.95 -7.07
N ASN A 640 15.73 23.11 -6.76
CA ASN A 640 15.82 24.21 -7.69
C ASN A 640 17.05 24.03 -8.60
N LEU A 641 16.85 23.79 -9.89
CA LEU A 641 17.94 23.60 -10.84
C LEU A 641 18.69 24.91 -11.15
N ASP A 642 18.07 26.06 -10.91
CA ASP A 642 18.67 27.38 -11.11
C ASP A 642 19.36 27.91 -9.85
N TYR A 643 19.50 27.09 -8.79
CA TYR A 643 20.11 27.47 -7.53
C TYR A 643 21.63 27.59 -7.68
N ASN A 644 22.14 28.77 -7.31
CA ASN A 644 23.57 29.02 -7.12
C ASN A 644 23.82 29.34 -5.65
N GLU A 645 24.95 28.87 -5.13
CA GLU A 645 25.34 29.10 -3.75
C GLU A 645 25.61 30.59 -3.50
N VAL A 646 25.03 31.12 -2.43
CA VAL A 646 25.17 32.52 -2.03
C VAL A 646 26.37 32.68 -1.10
N ASP A 647 27.28 33.58 -1.43
CA ASP A 647 28.41 33.93 -0.56
C ASP A 647 28.02 35.06 0.40
N PHE A 648 27.47 34.73 1.57
CA PHE A 648 27.03 35.73 2.54
C PHE A 648 28.16 36.62 3.12
N SER A 649 29.43 36.38 2.77
CA SER A 649 30.52 37.30 3.12
C SER A 649 30.56 38.55 2.23
N GLN A 650 29.89 38.52 1.07
CA GLN A 650 29.80 39.64 0.14
C GLN A 650 28.48 40.42 0.32
N PRO A 651 28.48 41.76 0.16
CA PRO A 651 27.26 42.57 0.16
C PRO A 651 26.23 42.08 -0.86
N TYR A 652 24.93 42.27 -0.58
CA TYR A 652 23.86 41.81 -1.46
C TYR A 652 23.99 42.35 -2.89
N ASP A 653 24.35 43.62 -3.04
CA ASP A 653 24.45 44.28 -4.35
C ASP A 653 25.63 43.75 -5.19
N ASP A 654 26.67 43.17 -4.56
CA ASP A 654 27.83 42.59 -5.23
C ASP A 654 27.62 41.11 -5.61
N GLN A 655 26.55 40.48 -5.14
CA GLN A 655 26.22 39.10 -5.48
C GLN A 655 25.87 38.97 -6.97
N PRO A 656 26.32 37.89 -7.64
CA PRO A 656 25.93 37.59 -9.01
C PRO A 656 24.40 37.56 -9.19
N ASP A 657 23.91 38.11 -10.30
CA ASP A 657 22.45 38.20 -10.57
C ASP A 657 21.77 36.82 -10.62
N ASP A 658 22.50 35.77 -10.95
CA ASP A 658 22.00 34.40 -10.99
C ASP A 658 21.78 33.77 -9.60
N THR A 659 22.19 34.43 -8.52
CA THR A 659 21.86 34.04 -7.13
C THR A 659 20.49 34.57 -6.68
N LYS A 660 19.95 35.55 -7.43
CA LYS A 660 18.71 36.28 -7.10
C LYS A 660 17.57 35.82 -8.00
N ASP A 661 16.35 35.82 -7.46
CA ASP A 661 15.12 35.65 -8.24
C ASP A 661 14.64 36.99 -8.83
N GLN A 662 13.58 36.95 -9.65
CA GLN A 662 13.00 38.15 -10.27
C GLN A 662 12.46 39.17 -9.25
N SER A 663 12.23 38.76 -8.00
CA SER A 663 11.75 39.60 -6.90
C SER A 663 12.89 40.07 -5.98
N GLY A 664 14.16 39.82 -6.32
CA GLY A 664 15.31 40.20 -5.53
C GLY A 664 15.55 39.35 -4.27
N ASN A 665 14.95 38.16 -4.18
CA ASN A 665 15.25 37.21 -3.09
C ASN A 665 16.38 36.27 -3.49
N TYR A 666 17.12 35.76 -2.50
CA TYR A 666 18.02 34.63 -2.75
C TYR A 666 17.22 33.39 -3.17
N LYS A 667 17.67 32.75 -4.25
CA LYS A 667 17.04 31.52 -4.75
C LYS A 667 17.09 30.44 -3.67
N ASN A 668 15.98 29.74 -3.48
CA ASN A 668 15.89 28.65 -2.51
C ASN A 668 16.50 27.38 -3.11
N GLU A 669 17.27 26.60 -2.33
CA GLU A 669 17.79 25.28 -2.74
C GLU A 669 16.66 24.31 -3.13
N ARG A 670 15.53 24.42 -2.42
CA ARG A 670 14.32 23.61 -2.66
C ARG A 670 13.12 24.50 -2.86
N LEU A 671 12.33 24.21 -3.88
CA LEU A 671 11.04 24.84 -4.15
C LEU A 671 9.93 24.00 -3.52
N PHE A 672 9.00 24.65 -2.87
CA PHE A 672 7.77 24.07 -2.32
C PHE A 672 6.60 24.61 -3.14
N SER A 673 5.65 23.75 -3.54
CA SER A 673 4.46 24.22 -4.27
C SER A 673 3.35 24.66 -3.30
N ASN A 674 2.76 23.70 -2.57
CA ASN A 674 1.71 23.96 -1.60
C ASN A 674 2.04 23.39 -0.22
N ILE A 675 1.72 24.18 0.80
CA ILE A 675 1.81 23.82 2.20
C ILE A 675 0.42 23.78 2.80
N ASN A 676 0.05 22.62 3.36
CA ASN A 676 -1.24 22.39 3.97
C ASN A 676 -1.11 22.15 5.48
N LEU A 677 -1.87 22.90 6.26
CA LEU A 677 -2.15 22.63 7.67
C LEU A 677 -3.60 22.20 7.78
N THR A 678 -3.83 20.94 8.12
CA THR A 678 -5.18 20.41 8.37
C THR A 678 -5.39 20.26 9.86
N GLU A 679 -6.53 20.73 10.35
CA GLU A 679 -6.97 20.59 11.73
C GLU A 679 -8.40 20.07 11.75
N MET A 680 -8.66 19.07 12.58
CA MET A 680 -9.97 18.44 12.68
C MET A 680 -10.27 18.03 14.12
N PHE A 681 -11.36 18.57 14.65
CA PHE A 681 -12.03 18.11 15.84
C PHE A 681 -13.17 17.18 15.44
N SER A 682 -12.91 15.88 15.41
CA SER A 682 -13.87 14.86 14.96
C SER A 682 -13.95 13.73 15.99
N PRO A 683 -14.79 13.87 17.03
CA PRO A 683 -15.64 15.02 17.35
C PRO A 683 -14.97 16.05 18.28
N LEU A 684 -15.32 17.33 18.19
CA LEU A 684 -14.99 18.33 19.22
C LEU A 684 -15.61 17.94 20.55
N VAL A 685 -16.90 17.63 20.54
CA VAL A 685 -17.61 17.05 21.69
C VAL A 685 -18.65 16.10 21.13
N ARG A 686 -18.67 14.86 21.62
CA ARG A 686 -19.77 13.92 21.38
C ARG A 686 -20.30 13.39 22.69
N ILE A 687 -21.59 13.56 22.90
CA ILE A 687 -22.34 13.04 24.03
C ILE A 687 -23.24 11.93 23.52
N ASP A 688 -22.98 10.70 23.95
CA ASP A 688 -23.78 9.52 23.63
C ASP A 688 -24.47 9.03 24.91
N MET A 689 -25.79 9.11 24.92
CA MET A 689 -26.60 8.67 26.06
C MET A 689 -27.76 7.78 25.63
N GLU A 690 -27.98 6.72 26.39
CA GLU A 690 -29.15 5.85 26.28
C GLU A 690 -29.87 5.85 27.61
N MET A 691 -31.14 6.23 27.62
CA MET A 691 -32.02 6.28 28.78
C MET A 691 -32.67 4.92 29.07
N LYS A 692 -33.18 4.73 30.29
CA LYS A 692 -33.85 3.46 30.66
C LYS A 692 -35.13 3.18 29.87
N ASN A 693 -35.84 4.23 29.47
CA ASN A 693 -37.03 4.18 28.60
C ASN A 693 -36.71 3.96 27.11
N SER A 694 -35.47 3.57 26.76
CA SER A 694 -35.02 3.30 25.39
C SER A 694 -34.92 4.53 24.48
N VAL A 695 -34.96 5.75 25.02
CA VAL A 695 -34.55 6.96 24.30
C VAL A 695 -33.03 6.97 24.16
N LYS A 696 -32.53 7.21 22.95
CA LYS A 696 -31.11 7.38 22.61
C LYS A 696 -30.91 8.80 22.10
N ILE A 697 -29.90 9.48 22.60
CA ILE A 697 -29.53 10.82 22.14
C ILE A 697 -28.03 10.80 21.86
N LEU A 698 -27.67 11.24 20.68
CA LEU A 698 -26.30 11.48 20.24
C LEU A 698 -26.22 12.95 19.84
N ALA A 699 -25.51 13.75 20.61
CA ALA A 699 -25.19 15.13 20.24
C ALA A 699 -23.70 15.18 19.91
N GLU A 700 -23.34 15.68 18.74
CA GLU A 700 -21.97 15.74 18.24
C GLU A 700 -21.70 17.10 17.61
N ILE A 701 -20.57 17.70 17.96
CA ILE A 701 -20.05 18.92 17.35
C ILE A 701 -18.73 18.54 16.68
N LYS A 702 -18.57 18.91 15.42
CA LYS A 702 -17.29 18.83 14.71
C LYS A 702 -16.87 20.20 14.24
N LYS A 703 -15.56 20.38 14.16
CA LYS A 703 -14.93 21.59 13.64
C LYS A 703 -13.72 21.17 12.84
N ASP A 704 -13.57 21.66 11.62
CA ASP A 704 -12.39 21.43 10.79
C ASP A 704 -11.89 22.74 10.17
N ARG A 705 -10.60 22.76 9.88
CA ARG A 705 -9.93 23.85 9.21
C ARG A 705 -8.83 23.30 8.33
N LEU A 706 -8.77 23.76 7.07
CA LEU A 706 -7.67 23.52 6.15
C LEU A 706 -7.06 24.86 5.77
N LEU A 707 -5.77 25.02 5.99
CA LEU A 707 -5.01 26.20 5.58
C LEU A 707 -4.03 25.77 4.51
N SER A 708 -4.18 26.30 3.30
CA SER A 708 -3.34 26.01 2.14
C SER A 708 -2.61 27.27 1.72
N LEU A 709 -1.30 27.32 1.89
CA LEU A 709 -0.43 28.37 1.36
C LEU A 709 0.21 27.88 0.06
N SER A 710 0.04 28.63 -1.02
CA SER A 710 0.76 28.41 -2.29
C SER A 710 1.88 29.44 -2.42
N PHE A 711 3.09 28.99 -2.75
CA PHE A 711 4.22 29.89 -3.00
C PHE A 711 4.28 30.38 -4.45
N ASP A 712 3.54 29.74 -5.36
CA ASP A 712 3.50 30.14 -6.78
C ASP A 712 2.79 31.50 -6.95
N ASN A 713 1.73 31.73 -6.17
CA ASN A 713 0.95 32.98 -6.20
C ASN A 713 0.96 33.74 -4.86
N ASN A 714 1.64 33.21 -3.83
CA ASN A 714 1.70 33.78 -2.48
C ASN A 714 0.31 34.05 -1.87
N LEU A 715 -0.67 33.20 -2.18
CA LEU A 715 -2.02 33.27 -1.63
C LEU A 715 -2.25 32.20 -0.57
N MET A 716 -2.99 32.59 0.47
CA MET A 716 -3.46 31.67 1.49
C MET A 716 -4.95 31.39 1.30
N THR A 717 -5.30 30.11 1.17
CA THR A 717 -6.69 29.65 1.17
C THR A 717 -7.00 29.01 2.52
N GLU A 718 -8.06 29.46 3.16
CA GLU A 718 -8.57 28.92 4.41
C GLU A 718 -9.96 28.33 4.18
N ILE A 719 -10.12 27.04 4.45
CA ILE A 719 -11.41 26.36 4.47
C ILE A 719 -11.76 26.09 5.92
N ILE A 720 -12.91 26.56 6.38
CA ILE A 720 -13.39 26.34 7.75
C ILE A 720 -14.72 25.61 7.65
N GLY A 721 -14.91 24.59 8.49
CA GLY A 721 -16.18 23.92 8.64
C GLY A 721 -16.59 23.73 10.09
N ASN A 722 -17.89 23.87 10.34
CA ASN A 722 -18.52 23.56 11.61
C ASN A 722 -19.73 22.67 11.35
N GLU A 723 -19.84 21.56 12.06
CA GLU A 723 -20.94 20.62 11.92
C GLU A 723 -21.56 20.30 13.28
N PHE A 724 -22.87 20.49 13.39
CA PHE A 724 -23.68 20.09 14.54
C PHE A 724 -24.55 18.92 14.14
N ILE A 725 -24.49 17.81 14.87
CA ILE A 725 -25.27 16.61 14.63
C ILE A 725 -26.05 16.26 15.89
N LEU A 726 -27.36 16.10 15.76
CA LEU A 726 -28.27 15.61 16.80
C LEU A 726 -29.00 14.37 16.28
N GLY A 727 -28.53 13.20 16.70
CA GLY A 727 -29.19 11.92 16.49
C GLY A 727 -30.12 11.58 17.64
N LEU A 728 -31.40 11.39 17.35
CA LEU A 728 -32.45 10.97 18.27
C LEU A 728 -32.93 9.59 17.88
N GLY A 729 -32.96 8.66 18.83
CA GLY A 729 -33.48 7.31 18.64
C GLY A 729 -34.53 6.98 19.68
N TYR A 730 -35.60 6.33 19.29
CA TYR A 730 -36.60 5.81 20.21
C TYR A 730 -37.06 4.44 19.77
N ARG A 731 -37.26 3.54 20.73
CA ARG A 731 -37.77 2.20 20.48
C ARG A 731 -39.05 1.99 21.28
N ILE A 732 -40.16 1.87 20.57
CA ILE A 732 -41.42 1.42 21.14
C ILE A 732 -41.39 -0.10 21.11
N LYS A 733 -41.35 -0.70 22.30
CA LYS A 733 -41.33 -2.16 22.45
C LYS A 733 -42.71 -2.75 22.26
N ASP A 734 -42.77 -3.94 21.66
CA ASP A 734 -43.98 -4.76 21.56
C ASP A 734 -45.18 -4.01 20.95
N LEU A 735 -44.94 -3.18 19.94
CA LEU A 735 -46.00 -2.46 19.23
C LEU A 735 -46.86 -3.48 18.45
N ARG A 736 -48.16 -3.43 18.73
CA ARG A 736 -49.16 -4.35 18.18
C ARG A 736 -49.89 -3.68 17.03
N ILE A 737 -49.60 -4.09 15.80
CA ILE A 737 -50.28 -3.60 14.60
C ILE A 737 -51.13 -4.73 14.03
N ARG A 738 -52.39 -4.42 13.69
CA ARG A 738 -53.25 -5.31 12.89
C ARG A 738 -53.02 -4.94 11.43
N SER A 739 -52.45 -5.86 10.65
CA SER A 739 -52.13 -5.64 9.24
C SER A 739 -52.45 -6.88 8.41
N ASN A 740 -53.02 -6.68 7.22
CA ASN A 740 -53.28 -7.74 6.25
C ASN A 740 -52.03 -8.06 5.39
N LEU A 741 -50.93 -7.33 5.54
CA LEU A 741 -49.70 -7.47 4.74
C LEU A 741 -48.88 -8.74 5.04
N ALA A 742 -49.20 -9.48 6.12
CA ALA A 742 -48.46 -10.67 6.56
C ALA A 742 -49.34 -11.94 6.69
N GLY A 743 -50.50 -11.98 6.02
CA GLY A 743 -51.45 -13.11 6.06
C GLY A 743 -52.68 -12.88 6.95
N PRO A 744 -53.51 -13.92 7.21
CA PRO A 744 -54.84 -13.76 7.82
C PRO A 744 -54.76 -13.15 9.23
N GLN A 745 -55.25 -11.91 9.38
CA GLN A 745 -55.63 -11.16 10.60
C GLN A 745 -54.93 -11.56 11.93
N LYS A 746 -53.61 -11.80 11.92
CA LYS A 746 -52.85 -12.06 13.16
C LYS A 746 -52.30 -10.75 13.72
N ARG A 747 -52.39 -10.59 15.04
CA ARG A 747 -51.79 -9.46 15.76
C ARG A 747 -50.26 -9.61 15.71
N ILE A 748 -49.61 -8.83 14.86
CA ILE A 748 -48.14 -8.80 14.77
C ILE A 748 -47.62 -8.03 15.98
N VAL A 749 -46.65 -8.61 16.70
CA VAL A 749 -45.97 -7.97 17.83
C VAL A 749 -44.51 -7.82 17.44
N SER A 750 -44.06 -6.58 17.32
CA SER A 750 -42.69 -6.26 16.94
C SER A 750 -42.31 -4.90 17.51
N ASP A 751 -41.02 -4.62 17.58
CA ASP A 751 -40.52 -3.33 18.02
C ASP A 751 -40.59 -2.32 16.85
N LEU A 752 -41.08 -1.11 17.12
CA LEU A 752 -40.95 0.02 16.21
C LEU A 752 -39.70 0.81 16.59
N ASN A 753 -38.69 0.81 15.72
CA ASN A 753 -37.51 1.63 15.90
C ASN A 753 -37.67 2.92 15.11
N MET A 754 -37.53 4.05 15.79
CA MET A 754 -37.57 5.38 15.21
C MET A 754 -36.19 6.02 15.36
N LYS A 755 -35.72 6.69 14.32
CA LYS A 755 -34.47 7.45 14.32
C LYS A 755 -34.67 8.78 13.60
N ALA A 756 -34.19 9.86 14.17
CA ALA A 756 -34.15 11.19 13.56
C ALA A 756 -32.73 11.74 13.70
N ASP A 757 -32.03 11.95 12.59
CA ASP A 757 -30.70 12.55 12.56
C ASP A 757 -30.82 13.96 11.97
N ILE A 758 -30.56 14.97 12.79
CA ILE A 758 -30.53 16.38 12.40
C ILE A 758 -29.06 16.78 12.27
N SER A 759 -28.69 17.42 11.17
CA SER A 759 -27.33 17.90 10.93
C SER A 759 -27.33 19.31 10.36
N ILE A 760 -26.46 20.18 10.86
CA ILE A 760 -26.23 21.51 10.31
C ILE A 760 -24.74 21.61 10.05
N ARG A 761 -24.34 21.76 8.78
CA ARG A 761 -22.94 21.90 8.39
C ARG A 761 -22.75 23.22 7.67
N ASP A 762 -21.96 24.11 8.24
CA ASP A 762 -21.50 25.32 7.57
C ASP A 762 -20.06 25.11 7.10
N ASN A 763 -19.78 25.42 5.84
CA ASN A 763 -18.42 25.44 5.29
C ASN A 763 -18.19 26.67 4.44
N LYS A 764 -17.00 27.26 4.56
CA LYS A 764 -16.60 28.44 3.79
C LYS A 764 -15.15 28.30 3.35
N THR A 765 -14.88 28.74 2.12
CA THR A 765 -13.55 28.84 1.53
C THR A 765 -13.23 30.32 1.32
N ILE A 766 -12.18 30.79 1.99
CA ILE A 766 -11.75 32.18 2.01
C ILE A 766 -10.34 32.25 1.44
N ILE A 767 -10.13 33.08 0.42
CA ILE A 767 -8.80 33.47 -0.06
C ILE A 767 -8.40 34.73 0.69
N ARG A 768 -7.22 34.70 1.32
CA ARG A 768 -6.62 35.86 2.00
C ARG A 768 -5.34 36.28 1.29
N TYR A 769 -5.25 37.56 0.94
CA TYR A 769 -4.10 38.15 0.28
C TYR A 769 -3.08 38.65 1.33
N LEU A 770 -1.79 38.37 1.14
CA LEU A 770 -0.76 38.73 2.11
C LEU A 770 -0.39 40.22 2.10
N ASP A 771 -0.45 40.84 0.93
CA ASP A 771 0.02 42.21 0.71
C ASP A 771 -1.14 43.23 0.63
N LEU A 772 -2.37 42.74 0.44
CA LEU A 772 -3.58 43.56 0.40
C LEU A 772 -4.51 43.14 1.53
N GLU A 773 -5.16 44.11 2.19
CA GLU A 773 -6.22 43.84 3.16
C GLU A 773 -7.52 43.45 2.46
N ASN A 774 -7.45 42.38 1.65
CA ASN A 774 -8.55 41.86 0.89
C ASN A 774 -8.74 40.38 1.25
N ASN A 775 -9.94 40.03 1.67
CA ASN A 775 -10.37 38.68 1.96
C ASN A 775 -11.59 38.39 1.08
N GLN A 776 -11.54 37.30 0.32
CA GLN A 776 -12.59 36.97 -0.64
C GLN A 776 -13.14 35.58 -0.37
N VAL A 777 -14.46 35.47 -0.22
CA VAL A 777 -15.15 34.18 -0.16
C VAL A 777 -15.34 33.67 -1.59
N THR A 778 -14.73 32.52 -1.90
CA THR A 778 -14.78 31.94 -3.26
C THR A 778 -15.72 30.74 -3.37
N SER A 779 -16.01 30.08 -2.25
CA SER A 779 -16.93 28.95 -2.18
C SER A 779 -17.41 28.76 -0.75
N GLY A 780 -18.48 27.98 -0.59
CA GLY A 780 -19.04 27.65 0.71
C GLY A 780 -20.52 27.34 0.63
N GLN A 781 -21.00 26.57 1.59
CA GLN A 781 -22.42 26.26 1.73
C GLN A 781 -22.77 25.91 3.18
N THR A 782 -23.96 26.35 3.60
CA THR A 782 -24.61 25.90 4.83
C THR A 782 -25.66 24.86 4.47
N ILE A 783 -25.46 23.62 4.92
CA ILE A 783 -26.36 22.49 4.67
C ILE A 783 -27.11 22.13 5.95
N TRP A 784 -28.43 22.13 5.86
CA TRP A 784 -29.36 21.63 6.87
C TRP A 784 -29.91 20.28 6.42
N GLY A 785 -29.69 19.24 7.21
CA GLY A 785 -30.16 17.88 6.95
C GLY A 785 -31.08 17.41 8.07
N LEU A 786 -32.19 16.78 7.73
CA LEU A 786 -33.03 16.02 8.64
C LEU A 786 -33.33 14.68 7.98
N LYS A 787 -32.88 13.59 8.60
CA LYS A 787 -33.19 12.23 8.17
C LYS A 787 -34.00 11.53 9.24
N TYR A 788 -35.23 11.18 8.93
CA TYR A 788 -36.11 10.42 9.82
C TYR A 788 -36.42 9.06 9.21
N SER A 789 -36.35 8.02 10.03
CA SER A 789 -36.74 6.67 9.66
C SER A 789 -37.51 5.99 10.77
N ALA A 790 -38.50 5.19 10.38
CA ALA A 790 -39.25 4.33 11.27
C ALA A 790 -39.37 2.93 10.67
N ASP A 791 -38.74 1.94 11.28
CA ASP A 791 -38.75 0.55 10.83
C ASP A 791 -39.61 -0.34 11.74
N TYR A 792 -40.45 -1.16 11.11
CA TYR A 792 -41.31 -2.15 11.74
C TYR A 792 -41.21 -3.48 11.01
N ALA A 793 -40.81 -4.54 11.73
CA ALA A 793 -40.79 -5.88 11.17
C ALA A 793 -42.18 -6.52 11.26
N PHE A 794 -42.79 -6.79 10.10
CA PHE A 794 -44.08 -7.49 10.00
C PHE A 794 -43.93 -9.00 10.18
N SER A 795 -42.76 -9.56 9.83
CA SER A 795 -42.38 -10.95 10.10
C SER A 795 -40.85 -11.04 10.21
N LYS A 796 -40.29 -12.26 10.39
CA LYS A 796 -38.83 -12.48 10.33
C LYS A 796 -38.21 -12.08 8.98
N ASN A 797 -39.02 -12.13 7.93
CA ASN A 797 -38.58 -11.96 6.54
C ASN A 797 -39.08 -10.65 5.93
N LEU A 798 -40.15 -10.04 6.46
CA LEU A 798 -40.79 -8.83 5.92
C LEU A 798 -40.63 -7.65 6.87
N THR A 799 -40.01 -6.57 6.40
CA THR A 799 -39.85 -5.30 7.15
C THR A 799 -40.37 -4.13 6.32
N GLY A 800 -41.18 -3.27 6.93
CA GLY A 800 -41.55 -1.97 6.35
C GLY A 800 -40.73 -0.86 6.99
N ILE A 801 -40.24 0.06 6.16
CA ILE A 801 -39.46 1.21 6.60
C ILE A 801 -40.11 2.45 6.01
N PHE A 802 -40.58 3.36 6.87
CA PHE A 802 -40.87 4.72 6.46
C PHE A 802 -39.59 5.55 6.50
N TYR A 803 -39.34 6.35 5.47
CA TYR A 803 -38.23 7.30 5.46
C TYR A 803 -38.72 8.71 5.08
N PHE A 804 -38.06 9.71 5.65
CA PHE A 804 -38.23 11.12 5.34
C PHE A 804 -36.86 11.79 5.42
N ASP A 805 -36.34 12.20 4.28
CA ASP A 805 -35.09 12.93 4.15
C ASP A 805 -35.40 14.35 3.66
N TYR A 806 -35.00 15.33 4.45
CA TYR A 806 -35.03 16.75 4.11
C TYR A 806 -33.58 17.25 4.05
N SER A 807 -33.25 17.96 2.97
CA SER A 807 -31.96 18.60 2.79
C SER A 807 -32.18 20.01 2.23
N PHE A 808 -31.64 21.01 2.90
CA PHE A 808 -31.62 22.39 2.44
C PHE A 808 -30.16 22.86 2.39
N SER A 809 -29.75 23.50 1.30
CA SER A 809 -28.40 24.05 1.15
C SER A 809 -28.47 25.51 0.70
N GLU A 810 -27.79 26.38 1.42
CA GLU A 810 -27.63 27.79 1.09
C GLU A 810 -26.16 28.05 0.74
N TYR A 811 -25.88 28.67 -0.40
CA TYR A 811 -24.51 28.92 -0.85
C TYR A 811 -23.97 30.23 -0.26
N ALA A 812 -22.69 30.25 0.09
CA ALA A 812 -22.02 31.45 0.61
C ALA A 812 -21.70 32.47 -0.49
N ILE A 813 -21.75 32.06 -1.77
CA ILE A 813 -21.53 32.90 -2.94
C ILE A 813 -22.85 33.27 -3.62
N SER A 814 -22.93 34.48 -4.17
CA SER A 814 -24.15 35.01 -4.82
C SER A 814 -24.45 34.40 -6.20
N THR A 815 -23.53 33.60 -6.75
CA THR A 815 -23.64 32.98 -8.08
C THR A 815 -24.40 31.65 -8.08
N ALA A 816 -24.80 31.14 -6.92
CA ALA A 816 -25.50 29.86 -6.79
C ALA A 816 -26.81 30.01 -5.99
N PHE A 817 -27.84 29.28 -6.42
CA PHE A 817 -29.17 29.35 -5.81
C PHE A 817 -29.34 28.34 -4.68
N PRO A 818 -30.01 28.69 -3.57
CA PRO A 818 -30.36 27.72 -2.53
C PRO A 818 -31.17 26.54 -3.08
N LEU A 819 -30.88 25.33 -2.60
CA LEU A 819 -31.56 24.10 -3.02
C LEU A 819 -32.30 23.48 -1.84
N THR A 820 -33.54 23.06 -2.09
CA THR A 820 -34.33 22.26 -1.13
C THR A 820 -34.69 20.94 -1.77
N THR A 821 -34.37 19.83 -1.12
CA THR A 821 -34.74 18.48 -1.54
C THR A 821 -35.48 17.76 -0.43
N ILE A 822 -36.63 17.19 -0.77
CA ILE A 822 -37.43 16.39 0.14
C ILE A 822 -37.66 15.03 -0.51
N ARG A 823 -37.31 13.95 0.19
CA ARG A 823 -37.59 12.58 -0.23
C ARG A 823 -38.31 11.87 0.88
N SER A 824 -39.45 11.27 0.58
CA SER A 824 -40.17 10.47 1.56
C SER A 824 -40.86 9.32 0.87
N GLY A 825 -41.10 8.24 1.62
CA GLY A 825 -41.79 7.08 1.10
C GLY A 825 -41.74 5.91 2.07
N PHE A 826 -42.31 4.81 1.60
CA PHE A 826 -42.22 3.51 2.26
C PHE A 826 -41.34 2.58 1.44
N THR A 827 -40.39 1.92 2.10
CA THR A 827 -39.61 0.83 1.53
C THR A 827 -40.03 -0.46 2.20
N ILE A 828 -40.45 -1.43 1.40
CA ILE A 828 -40.74 -2.78 1.86
C ILE A 828 -39.54 -3.66 1.52
N ARG A 829 -38.97 -4.32 2.53
CA ARG A 829 -37.86 -5.25 2.37
C ARG A 829 -38.33 -6.66 2.71
N TYR A 830 -38.23 -7.56 1.74
CA TYR A 830 -38.44 -8.99 1.94
C TYR A 830 -37.11 -9.72 1.81
N ASN A 831 -36.66 -10.39 2.88
CA ASN A 831 -35.44 -11.18 2.89
C ASN A 831 -35.81 -12.67 2.77
N PHE A 832 -35.35 -13.31 1.71
CA PHE A 832 -35.47 -14.76 1.52
C PHE A 832 -34.49 -15.44 2.49
N GLY A 833 -34.91 -15.69 3.73
CA GLY A 833 -34.11 -16.46 4.67
C GLY A 833 -33.95 -17.90 4.19
N ASN A 834 -32.71 -18.37 4.11
CA ASN A 834 -32.37 -19.79 4.30
C ASN A 834 -32.30 -20.09 5.79
#